data_AF-A0A970D7L1-F1
#
_entry.id   AF-A0A970D7L1-F1
#
_cell.length_a   1.000
_cell.length_b   1.000
_cell.length_c   1.000
_cell.angle_alpha   90.00
_cell.angle_beta   90.00
_cell.angle_gamma   90.00
#
_symmetry.space_group_name_H-M   'P 1'
#
loop_
_entity.id
_entity.type
_entity.pdbx_description
1 polymer ?
#
loop_
_entity_poly.entity_id
_entity_poly.type
_entity_poly.pdbx_seq_one_letter_code
_entity_poly.pdbx_strand_id
1 'polypeptide(L)'
;MKKNLYLRIRVLILVFLLILSTLIIVPEQVLADTVVTADEETNQVAADEEMHQVDADEEMPQITVDEKVTPDVSDTEDQNDVEQPDNEAVSETDTDLTDGLQEMPDESATEMETSSGIEEVVGMPEAEQVAEEAVTDNPADQDDNVAIPDNAEHSRGTREYTPEGDFLFDPGTGTITGYIGESKNVNIPPKINEVDVKHIGDNAFQYKDLESVTIPEGVETIGKYAFNSNNLESVTIPDGVRTIEEFAFYFNHLMEIGISDSVTEIGYSAFAYNYLTGVIIPDSITSIGIAAFKHNNLTYVKIPDGVESIGQDAFIFNSVILATIPEGIGSIVLKVGDQITNPTIEEVGSHCFDSGIYLNTFYIEANYNIRATPNGAVITNLWRPLYVTGTNIAGDNADWLEFIYNGNPAYVIWEAATNHSPEITGYATGILNLRDQPGGTIIDTIPMGYQVNGLLVKNMVETTYNGKTGYVYASLLQKDPVQVTRYIKAGSNIRSTPGGAIIETLKMPIYVTGIIEGSYLKFTYNGKTAYVHLGVTTTQSQPITGYVKSKVNVRSAPNGGVIGSLTIGSKVSGTLTGNWVRFTYAGKTGYVYSSLLQAAPVNLTCYVKAGSNLRSAPGGTIITTLKMPIFVTGTIQGSYLKFIYNGRTAYVAMGLTTTTSPPITGYTKSAVNVRSSPNGSVIGSLPANRKVSGTLVGNWVKFTYSGKTGYIYSLLLR
;
A
#
# COMPACT_ATOMS: atom_id res chain seq x y z
N MET A 1 3.44 22.56 45.18
CA MET A 1 2.01 22.25 44.94
C MET A 1 1.75 21.37 43.69
N LYS A 2 2.42 21.56 42.55
CA LYS A 2 2.09 20.85 41.28
C LYS A 2 2.05 19.29 41.35
N LYS A 3 2.94 18.62 42.10
CA LYS A 3 2.93 17.13 42.25
C LYS A 3 1.62 16.55 42.82
N ASN A 4 0.91 17.27 43.69
CA ASN A 4 -0.36 16.80 44.27
C ASN A 4 -1.57 16.94 43.32
N LEU A 5 -1.49 17.81 42.31
CA LEU A 5 -2.56 17.97 41.33
C LEU A 5 -2.58 16.79 40.35
N TYR A 6 -1.40 16.36 39.89
CA TYR A 6 -1.25 15.22 38.97
C TYR A 6 -1.75 13.90 39.58
N LEU A 7 -1.45 13.66 40.87
CA LEU A 7 -1.91 12.47 41.58
C LEU A 7 -3.44 12.46 41.76
N ARG A 8 -4.03 13.63 42.07
CA ARG A 8 -5.50 13.78 42.17
C ARG A 8 -6.20 13.58 40.82
N ILE A 9 -5.63 14.07 39.73
CA ILE A 9 -6.17 13.87 38.37
C ILE A 9 -6.09 12.38 37.98
N ARG A 10 -4.97 11.70 38.24
CA ARG A 10 -4.86 10.23 37.99
C ARG A 10 -5.87 9.42 38.79
N VAL A 11 -6.08 9.72 40.07
CA VAL A 11 -7.10 9.05 40.90
C VAL A 11 -8.51 9.33 40.39
N LEU A 12 -8.81 10.56 39.97
CA LEU A 12 -10.12 10.91 39.41
C LEU A 12 -10.41 10.16 38.09
N ILE A 13 -9.41 10.02 37.21
CA ILE A 13 -9.51 9.27 35.95
C ILE A 13 -9.72 7.77 36.22
N LEU A 14 -9.00 7.18 37.18
CA LEU A 14 -9.18 5.78 37.58
C LEU A 14 -10.57 5.50 38.17
N VAL A 15 -11.10 6.42 38.99
CA VAL A 15 -12.48 6.33 39.50
C VAL A 15 -13.50 6.46 38.38
N PHE A 16 -13.27 7.35 37.40
CA PHE A 16 -14.15 7.54 36.25
C PHE A 16 -14.18 6.31 35.32
N LEU A 17 -13.03 5.66 35.10
CA LEU A 17 -12.93 4.41 34.34
C LEU A 17 -13.60 3.23 35.07
N LEU A 18 -13.48 3.14 36.40
CA LEU A 18 -14.20 2.16 37.21
C LEU A 18 -15.73 2.36 37.13
N ILE A 19 -16.21 3.60 37.12
CA ILE A 19 -17.65 3.89 36.97
C ILE A 19 -18.13 3.53 35.55
N LEU A 20 -17.34 3.78 34.50
CA LEU A 20 -17.69 3.34 33.14
C LEU A 20 -17.80 1.82 33.01
N SER A 21 -16.98 1.06 33.76
CA SER A 21 -17.00 -0.42 33.72
C SER A 21 -18.28 -1.07 34.27
N THR A 22 -19.15 -0.31 34.96
CA THR A 22 -20.40 -0.83 35.54
C THR A 22 -21.67 -0.45 34.76
N LEU A 23 -21.57 0.33 33.67
CA LEU A 23 -22.69 0.63 32.76
C LEU A 23 -22.64 -0.19 31.46
N ILE A 24 -22.73 -1.52 31.59
CA ILE A 24 -23.13 -2.38 30.46
C ILE A 24 -24.59 -2.78 30.66
N ILE A 25 -25.47 -2.13 29.89
CA ILE A 25 -26.90 -2.43 29.85
C ILE A 25 -27.09 -3.74 29.08
N VAL A 26 -27.44 -4.81 29.80
CA VAL A 26 -27.87 -6.09 29.21
C VAL A 26 -29.36 -5.99 28.87
N PRO A 27 -29.79 -6.29 27.63
CA PRO A 27 -31.21 -6.30 27.27
C PRO A 27 -31.92 -7.55 27.80
N GLU A 28 -33.13 -7.29 28.27
CA GLU A 28 -34.09 -8.21 28.89
C GLU A 28 -34.47 -9.40 27.98
N GLN A 29 -34.41 -10.63 28.53
CA GLN A 29 -34.99 -11.85 27.94
C GLN A 29 -35.85 -12.55 28.99
N VAL A 30 -37.07 -12.92 28.63
CA VAL A 30 -38.11 -13.38 29.55
C VAL A 30 -38.43 -14.87 29.31
N LEU A 31 -38.25 -15.64 30.38
CA LEU A 31 -38.87 -16.93 30.72
C LEU A 31 -38.87 -18.09 29.72
N ALA A 32 -38.21 -19.17 30.14
CA ALA A 32 -38.82 -20.51 30.18
C ALA A 32 -38.20 -21.34 31.33
N ASP A 33 -38.93 -21.52 32.44
CA ASP A 33 -38.61 -22.52 33.46
C ASP A 33 -38.89 -23.94 32.93
N THR A 34 -38.00 -24.91 33.19
CA THR A 34 -38.36 -26.18 33.86
C THR A 34 -37.15 -27.09 34.16
N VAL A 35 -36.86 -27.22 35.47
CA VAL A 35 -36.52 -28.47 36.21
C VAL A 35 -35.38 -29.38 35.71
N VAL A 36 -34.20 -29.17 36.33
CA VAL A 36 -33.43 -30.13 37.17
C VAL A 36 -33.55 -31.65 36.89
N THR A 37 -32.44 -32.30 36.51
CA THR A 37 -31.64 -33.22 37.37
C THR A 37 -30.26 -33.45 36.74
N ALA A 38 -29.23 -33.71 37.56
CA ALA A 38 -27.87 -34.05 37.14
C ALA A 38 -27.72 -35.54 36.82
N ASP A 39 -26.67 -35.93 36.09
CA ASP A 39 -25.54 -36.69 36.67
C ASP A 39 -24.40 -36.95 35.66
N GLU A 40 -23.32 -37.48 36.21
CA GLU A 40 -21.91 -37.41 35.84
C GLU A 40 -21.39 -38.25 34.65
N GLU A 41 -20.21 -37.81 34.19
CA GLU A 41 -19.01 -38.56 33.74
C GLU A 41 -18.99 -39.58 32.57
N THR A 42 -17.91 -39.40 31.79
CA THR A 42 -16.99 -40.36 31.12
C THR A 42 -17.43 -41.82 30.88
N ASN A 43 -17.21 -42.41 29.71
CA ASN A 43 -15.89 -42.93 29.33
C ASN A 43 -15.72 -43.23 27.81
N GLN A 44 -14.49 -43.52 27.38
CA GLN A 44 -14.10 -44.00 26.05
C GLN A 44 -14.21 -45.53 25.89
N VAL A 45 -13.99 -45.99 24.64
CA VAL A 45 -13.26 -47.21 24.19
C VAL A 45 -14.07 -48.24 23.39
N ALA A 46 -13.56 -48.54 22.18
CA ALA A 46 -13.74 -49.74 21.34
C ALA A 46 -15.14 -50.07 20.78
N ALA A 47 -15.31 -50.92 19.75
CA ALA A 47 -14.52 -51.26 18.54
C ALA A 47 -15.40 -52.23 17.69
N ASP A 48 -15.07 -52.42 16.40
CA ASP A 48 -15.57 -53.49 15.51
C ASP A 48 -17.12 -53.48 15.26
N GLU A 49 -17.78 -54.06 14.24
CA GLU A 49 -17.51 -54.74 12.94
C GLU A 49 -18.77 -54.45 12.05
N GLU A 50 -18.97 -54.82 10.76
CA GLU A 50 -18.29 -55.73 9.82
C GLU A 50 -18.44 -55.26 8.34
N MET A 51 -17.38 -55.48 7.56
CA MET A 51 -17.27 -55.89 6.14
C MET A 51 -18.52 -56.16 5.27
N HIS A 52 -18.51 -55.68 4.01
CA HIS A 52 -19.04 -56.42 2.85
C HIS A 52 -18.43 -55.94 1.52
N GLN A 53 -18.53 -56.77 0.46
CA GLN A 53 -17.46 -56.96 -0.53
C GLN A 53 -17.94 -56.96 -2.01
N VAL A 54 -17.04 -56.51 -2.92
CA VAL A 54 -16.85 -56.73 -4.39
C VAL A 54 -18.02 -56.74 -5.41
N ASP A 55 -17.84 -55.97 -6.51
CA ASP A 55 -17.72 -56.41 -7.93
C ASP A 55 -17.82 -55.16 -8.87
N ALA A 56 -16.81 -54.82 -9.69
CA ALA A 56 -16.51 -55.30 -11.06
C ALA A 56 -17.52 -54.76 -12.12
N ASP A 57 -17.19 -54.23 -13.31
CA ASP A 57 -15.96 -54.00 -14.10
C ASP A 57 -16.17 -52.77 -15.03
N GLU A 58 -15.11 -52.22 -15.65
CA GLU A 58 -14.95 -52.09 -17.14
C GLU A 58 -13.68 -51.31 -17.56
N GLU A 59 -13.23 -51.55 -18.80
CA GLU A 59 -11.82 -51.44 -19.24
C GLU A 59 -11.37 -50.10 -19.86
N MET A 60 -10.04 -49.91 -19.91
CA MET A 60 -9.36 -49.04 -20.89
C MET A 60 -9.08 -49.82 -22.20
N PRO A 61 -8.62 -49.13 -23.26
CA PRO A 61 -7.58 -49.70 -24.12
C PRO A 61 -6.29 -48.84 -24.17
N GLN A 62 -5.15 -49.53 -24.25
CA GLN A 62 -3.81 -48.94 -24.43
C GLN A 62 -3.40 -48.82 -25.90
N ILE A 63 -2.32 -48.07 -26.16
CA ILE A 63 -1.36 -48.35 -27.25
C ILE A 63 0.07 -48.30 -26.68
N THR A 64 0.90 -49.26 -27.07
CA THR A 64 2.26 -49.57 -26.59
C THR A 64 3.34 -48.73 -27.30
N VAL A 65 4.38 -48.22 -26.60
CA VAL A 65 5.71 -48.82 -26.30
C VAL A 65 6.50 -49.28 -27.53
N ASP A 66 7.73 -48.77 -27.68
CA ASP A 66 8.90 -49.60 -27.98
C ASP A 66 10.19 -48.98 -27.38
N GLU A 67 11.15 -49.84 -27.02
CA GLU A 67 12.33 -49.56 -26.19
C GLU A 67 13.55 -50.28 -26.79
N LYS A 68 14.75 -49.66 -26.87
CA LYS A 68 16.05 -50.26 -26.44
C LYS A 68 17.38 -49.56 -26.82
N VAL A 69 18.31 -49.70 -25.86
CA VAL A 69 19.77 -49.97 -25.98
C VAL A 69 20.76 -48.80 -26.24
N THR A 70 21.89 -48.95 -25.55
CA THR A 70 23.08 -48.09 -25.37
C THR A 70 24.29 -48.64 -26.19
N PRO A 71 25.55 -48.26 -25.93
CA PRO A 71 26.21 -46.94 -26.09
C PRO A 71 27.41 -47.04 -27.07
N ASP A 72 28.09 -45.93 -27.42
CA ASP A 72 29.49 -46.00 -27.90
C ASP A 72 30.31 -44.70 -27.69
N VAL A 73 31.62 -44.80 -27.91
CA VAL A 73 32.70 -43.89 -27.49
C VAL A 73 33.45 -43.29 -28.71
N SER A 74 34.36 -42.34 -28.43
CA SER A 74 35.56 -41.93 -29.20
C SER A 74 35.53 -40.62 -30.01
N ASP A 75 36.43 -39.73 -29.57
CA ASP A 75 37.50 -39.04 -30.31
C ASP A 75 37.22 -38.34 -31.66
N THR A 76 37.57 -37.06 -31.72
CA THR A 76 38.73 -36.63 -32.53
C THR A 76 39.19 -35.22 -32.15
N GLU A 77 40.51 -35.05 -32.02
CA GLU A 77 41.19 -33.76 -32.12
C GLU A 77 41.18 -33.30 -33.59
N ASP A 78 41.27 -31.99 -33.85
CA ASP A 78 42.25 -31.54 -34.83
C ASP A 78 42.69 -30.09 -34.58
N GLN A 79 43.95 -29.81 -34.90
CA GLN A 79 44.63 -28.52 -34.74
C GLN A 79 44.50 -27.67 -36.00
N ASN A 80 44.81 -26.37 -35.92
CA ASN A 80 45.58 -25.67 -36.96
C ASN A 80 46.09 -24.33 -36.40
N ASP A 81 47.41 -24.26 -36.18
CA ASP A 81 48.15 -23.01 -36.10
C ASP A 81 48.18 -22.29 -37.47
N VAL A 82 48.60 -21.01 -37.50
CA VAL A 82 49.69 -20.53 -38.37
C VAL A 82 50.04 -19.05 -38.07
N GLU A 83 51.28 -18.87 -37.62
CA GLU A 83 52.24 -17.78 -37.88
C GLU A 83 51.93 -16.30 -37.48
N GLN A 84 52.73 -15.83 -36.51
CA GLN A 84 53.30 -14.47 -36.51
C GLN A 84 54.42 -14.34 -37.56
N PRO A 85 54.92 -13.12 -37.81
CA PRO A 85 56.35 -12.93 -37.99
C PRO A 85 56.96 -11.94 -36.98
N ASP A 86 58.14 -12.30 -36.46
CA ASP A 86 58.96 -11.49 -35.56
C ASP A 86 59.67 -10.32 -36.26
N ASN A 87 60.17 -9.37 -35.45
CA ASN A 87 61.61 -9.09 -35.52
C ASN A 87 62.17 -8.46 -34.23
N GLU A 88 63.35 -8.93 -33.84
CA GLU A 88 64.21 -8.41 -32.75
C GLU A 88 64.98 -7.14 -33.23
N ALA A 89 65.89 -6.45 -32.53
CA ALA A 89 66.71 -6.73 -31.33
C ALA A 89 67.38 -5.42 -30.78
N VAL A 90 68.07 -5.54 -29.63
CA VAL A 90 69.22 -4.73 -29.08
C VAL A 90 69.07 -3.19 -28.87
N SER A 91 69.70 -2.54 -27.87
CA SER A 91 70.34 -2.92 -26.58
C SER A 91 70.84 -1.65 -25.83
N GLU A 92 71.23 -1.79 -24.55
CA GLU A 92 72.11 -0.87 -23.77
C GLU A 92 71.54 0.53 -23.40
N THR A 93 71.81 1.16 -22.23
CA THR A 93 72.70 0.90 -21.07
C THR A 93 72.08 1.30 -19.71
N ASP A 94 72.66 0.80 -18.61
CA ASP A 94 72.57 1.24 -17.20
C ASP A 94 72.49 2.76 -16.93
N THR A 95 71.81 3.17 -15.85
CA THR A 95 72.48 3.41 -14.54
C THR A 95 71.52 3.39 -13.34
N ASP A 96 71.94 2.64 -12.34
CA ASP A 96 71.44 2.56 -10.95
C ASP A 96 71.65 3.87 -10.16
N LEU A 97 70.76 4.15 -9.20
CA LEU A 97 71.13 4.58 -7.86
C LEU A 97 69.93 4.56 -6.89
N THR A 98 69.91 3.53 -6.05
CA THR A 98 69.26 3.53 -4.73
C THR A 98 69.68 4.73 -3.87
N ASP A 99 68.83 5.26 -2.99
CA ASP A 99 68.74 4.76 -1.59
C ASP A 99 67.76 5.57 -0.71
N GLY A 100 67.30 4.95 0.38
CA GLY A 100 66.88 5.66 1.59
C GLY A 100 65.42 6.14 1.71
N LEU A 101 64.57 5.32 2.35
CA LEU A 101 63.96 5.69 3.63
C LEU A 101 63.65 4.42 4.44
N GLN A 102 64.09 4.39 5.69
CA GLN A 102 64.06 3.19 6.55
C GLN A 102 62.68 2.92 7.16
N GLU A 103 62.38 1.64 7.38
CA GLU A 103 61.29 1.20 8.24
C GLU A 103 61.55 1.52 9.72
N MET A 104 60.46 1.88 10.41
CA MET A 104 60.19 1.61 11.84
C MET A 104 60.94 2.46 12.91
N PRO A 105 60.37 2.64 14.14
CA PRO A 105 59.44 1.72 14.79
C PRO A 105 58.08 2.26 15.29
N ASP A 106 57.24 1.27 15.55
CA ASP A 106 56.03 1.26 16.35
C ASP A 106 56.39 1.47 17.85
N GLU A 107 55.76 2.42 18.54
CA GLU A 107 55.94 2.60 20.00
C GLU A 107 54.59 2.73 20.74
N SER A 108 54.36 1.76 21.63
CA SER A 108 53.26 1.72 22.58
C SER A 108 53.40 2.79 23.67
N ALA A 109 52.33 3.53 23.97
CA ALA A 109 52.23 4.36 25.17
C ALA A 109 51.28 3.74 26.20
N THR A 110 51.82 3.39 27.38
CA THR A 110 51.09 2.83 28.53
C THR A 110 50.40 3.90 29.39
N GLU A 111 49.42 3.47 30.18
CA GLU A 111 48.70 4.27 31.18
C GLU A 111 49.60 5.01 32.19
N MET A 112 49.19 6.21 32.64
CA MET A 112 49.53 6.73 33.97
C MET A 112 48.47 7.71 34.48
N GLU A 113 48.23 7.72 35.79
CA GLU A 113 47.09 8.39 36.44
C GLU A 113 47.32 9.87 36.84
N THR A 114 46.21 10.63 36.83
CA THR A 114 45.78 11.76 37.69
C THR A 114 46.78 12.79 38.27
N SER A 115 46.48 14.10 38.12
CA SER A 115 46.31 15.06 39.25
C SER A 115 45.97 16.51 38.84
N SER A 116 44.77 16.97 39.24
CA SER A 116 44.29 18.32 39.64
C SER A 116 45.00 19.66 39.29
N GLY A 117 44.16 20.66 38.96
CA GLY A 117 44.37 22.12 39.11
C GLY A 117 44.49 22.91 37.78
N ILE A 118 43.93 24.12 37.61
CA ILE A 118 43.12 25.00 38.48
C ILE A 118 42.25 25.94 37.60
N GLU A 119 41.06 26.31 38.11
CA GLU A 119 40.34 27.59 37.92
C GLU A 119 39.54 27.93 36.64
N GLU A 120 38.64 28.90 36.84
CA GLU A 120 37.36 29.14 36.15
C GLU A 120 37.31 30.60 35.67
N VAL A 121 36.96 30.86 34.39
CA VAL A 121 36.55 32.20 33.93
C VAL A 121 35.33 32.15 33.02
N VAL A 122 34.18 32.28 33.68
CA VAL A 122 32.90 32.90 33.27
C VAL A 122 32.83 33.60 31.89
N GLY A 123 31.81 33.22 31.10
CA GLY A 123 30.90 34.20 30.46
C GLY A 123 30.85 34.29 28.93
N MET A 124 29.75 33.80 28.34
CA MET A 124 29.24 34.19 27.02
C MET A 124 27.75 34.57 27.15
N PRO A 125 27.28 35.69 26.54
CA PRO A 125 25.89 36.13 26.64
C PRO A 125 24.97 35.47 25.61
N GLU A 126 23.69 35.34 25.97
CA GLU A 126 22.59 34.88 25.12
C GLU A 126 22.25 35.90 24.01
N ALA A 127 21.71 35.42 22.89
CA ALA A 127 21.09 36.26 21.85
C ALA A 127 19.56 36.01 21.82
N GLU A 128 18.77 37.10 21.85
CA GLU A 128 17.31 37.05 21.99
C GLU A 128 16.58 36.60 20.72
N GLN A 129 15.46 35.92 20.91
CA GLN A 129 14.44 35.68 19.87
C GLN A 129 13.61 36.94 19.62
N VAL A 130 13.22 37.19 18.36
CA VAL A 130 12.03 38.00 18.02
C VAL A 130 11.22 37.23 16.97
N ALA A 131 9.89 37.20 17.15
CA ALA A 131 8.98 36.30 16.44
C ALA A 131 8.34 36.91 15.19
N GLU A 132 7.89 36.03 14.28
CA GLU A 132 6.97 36.35 13.18
C GLU A 132 5.51 36.53 13.67
N GLU A 133 4.75 37.39 12.99
CA GLU A 133 3.28 37.29 12.89
C GLU A 133 2.85 37.33 11.40
N ALA A 134 1.91 36.45 11.02
CA ALA A 134 1.21 36.44 9.72
C ALA A 134 -0.04 37.37 9.76
N VAL A 135 -0.88 37.64 8.74
CA VAL A 135 -1.27 36.97 7.46
C VAL A 135 -1.82 38.05 6.49
N THR A 136 -1.80 37.92 5.15
CA THR A 136 -2.98 37.59 4.28
C THR A 136 -2.70 37.71 2.76
N ASP A 137 -3.34 36.82 1.99
CA ASP A 137 -3.92 36.91 0.63
C ASP A 137 -3.43 37.91 -0.48
N ASN A 138 -2.77 37.32 -1.50
CA ASN A 138 -3.01 37.34 -2.98
C ASN A 138 -4.14 38.23 -3.61
N PRO A 139 -4.15 38.49 -4.96
CA PRO A 139 -3.09 38.58 -6.00
C PRO A 139 -3.20 39.83 -6.94
N ALA A 140 -2.31 39.89 -7.95
CA ALA A 140 -2.47 40.47 -9.31
C ALA A 140 -1.76 41.78 -9.70
N ASP A 141 -1.16 41.74 -10.90
CA ASP A 141 -0.67 42.78 -11.82
C ASP A 141 -0.46 44.23 -11.32
N GLN A 142 0.78 44.72 -11.42
CA GLN A 142 1.10 45.69 -12.48
C GLN A 142 2.61 45.87 -12.76
N ASP A 143 2.88 46.20 -14.02
CA ASP A 143 4.15 46.63 -14.61
C ASP A 143 4.49 48.05 -14.13
N ASP A 144 5.72 48.29 -13.65
CA ASP A 144 6.31 49.65 -13.65
C ASP A 144 7.84 49.61 -13.47
N ASN A 145 8.55 50.25 -14.40
CA ASN A 145 10.00 50.48 -14.31
C ASN A 145 10.30 51.50 -13.20
N VAL A 146 11.03 51.09 -12.16
CA VAL A 146 11.71 52.02 -11.25
C VAL A 146 13.18 51.64 -11.14
N ALA A 147 14.05 52.57 -11.56
CA ALA A 147 15.50 52.39 -11.51
C ALA A 147 15.98 52.22 -10.06
N ILE A 148 16.73 51.15 -9.80
CA ILE A 148 17.49 50.99 -8.56
C ILE A 148 18.76 51.84 -8.69
N PRO A 149 19.04 52.77 -7.75
CA PRO A 149 20.25 53.59 -7.80
C PRO A 149 21.49 52.75 -7.47
N ASP A 150 22.47 52.84 -8.36
CA ASP A 150 23.82 52.32 -8.18
C ASP A 150 24.54 53.10 -7.07
N ASN A 151 24.58 52.54 -5.85
CA ASN A 151 25.55 52.94 -4.83
C ASN A 151 25.74 51.87 -3.75
N ALA A 152 26.65 50.94 -4.02
CA ALA A 152 27.37 50.22 -2.99
C ALA A 152 28.85 50.10 -3.40
N GLU A 153 29.53 51.24 -3.55
CA GLU A 153 31.00 51.26 -3.53
C GLU A 153 31.47 50.72 -2.17
N HIS A 154 31.72 49.42 -2.11
CA HIS A 154 32.37 48.81 -0.97
C HIS A 154 33.80 49.35 -0.94
N SER A 155 34.10 50.14 0.09
CA SER A 155 35.41 50.76 0.32
C SER A 155 36.52 49.71 0.26
N ARG A 156 37.17 49.57 -0.90
CA ARG A 156 38.40 48.80 -1.07
C ARG A 156 39.51 49.49 -0.27
N GLY A 157 39.63 49.11 1.00
CA GLY A 157 40.88 49.27 1.72
C GLY A 157 41.95 48.51 0.92
N THR A 158 42.92 49.24 0.37
CA THR A 158 44.02 48.66 -0.39
C THR A 158 44.89 47.85 0.57
N ARG A 159 44.63 46.53 0.67
CA ARG A 159 45.67 45.59 1.11
C ARG A 159 46.81 45.74 0.12
N GLU A 160 47.95 46.23 0.56
CA GLU A 160 49.14 46.33 -0.28
C GLU A 160 49.50 44.92 -0.78
N TYR A 161 49.78 44.80 -2.08
CA TYR A 161 50.27 43.54 -2.64
C TYR A 161 51.71 43.29 -2.19
N THR A 162 52.07 42.02 -2.05
CA THR A 162 53.47 41.63 -1.85
C THR A 162 54.30 42.14 -3.05
N PRO A 163 55.51 42.69 -2.84
CA PRO A 163 56.33 43.24 -3.92
C PRO A 163 56.52 42.26 -5.08
N GLU A 164 56.35 42.74 -6.32
CA GLU A 164 56.47 41.89 -7.52
C GLU A 164 57.84 41.18 -7.63
N GLY A 165 58.91 41.77 -7.08
CA GLY A 165 60.25 41.19 -7.04
C GLY A 165 60.42 39.98 -6.11
N ASP A 166 59.44 39.69 -5.25
CA ASP A 166 59.45 38.51 -4.37
C ASP A 166 58.98 37.24 -5.09
N PHE A 167 58.50 37.36 -6.34
CA PHE A 167 57.98 36.25 -7.14
C PHE A 167 58.89 35.93 -8.33
N LEU A 168 59.22 34.65 -8.49
CA LEU A 168 59.71 34.09 -9.75
C LEU A 168 58.49 33.85 -10.65
N PHE A 169 58.48 34.46 -11.83
CA PHE A 169 57.30 34.53 -12.69
C PHE A 169 57.66 34.27 -14.15
N ASP A 170 56.92 33.38 -14.80
CA ASP A 170 56.98 33.14 -16.25
C ASP A 170 55.91 34.00 -16.96
N PRO A 171 56.29 35.09 -17.65
CA PRO A 171 55.35 35.94 -18.38
C PRO A 171 54.81 35.29 -19.66
N GLY A 172 55.37 34.16 -20.11
CA GLY A 172 54.88 33.41 -21.27
C GLY A 172 53.59 32.63 -20.97
N THR A 173 53.40 32.22 -19.72
CA THR A 173 52.22 31.48 -19.24
C THR A 173 51.40 32.23 -18.19
N GLY A 174 51.96 33.27 -17.57
CA GLY A 174 51.36 33.93 -16.40
C GLY A 174 51.52 33.11 -15.12
N THR A 175 52.56 32.26 -15.04
CA THR A 175 52.76 31.33 -13.90
C THR A 175 53.72 31.92 -12.87
N ILE A 176 53.33 31.94 -11.59
CA ILE A 176 54.29 32.10 -10.49
C ILE A 176 54.97 30.75 -10.27
N THR A 177 56.27 30.66 -10.58
CA THR A 177 57.07 29.43 -10.49
C THR A 177 57.84 29.31 -9.17
N GLY A 178 57.76 30.32 -8.29
CA GLY A 178 58.46 30.34 -7.03
C GLY A 178 58.29 31.63 -6.24
N TYR A 179 58.38 31.55 -4.92
CA TYR A 179 58.40 32.68 -4.01
C TYR A 179 59.76 32.77 -3.30
N ILE A 180 60.39 33.94 -3.38
CA ILE A 180 61.71 34.24 -2.82
C ILE A 180 61.68 35.36 -1.77
N GLY A 181 60.51 35.96 -1.51
CA GLY A 181 60.33 36.96 -0.47
C GLY A 181 60.41 36.38 0.96
N GLU A 182 60.64 37.26 1.93
CA GLU A 182 60.74 36.92 3.35
C GLU A 182 59.40 37.09 4.11
N SER A 183 58.37 37.67 3.48
CA SER A 183 57.06 37.84 4.13
C SER A 183 56.33 36.50 4.26
N LYS A 184 55.82 36.21 5.46
CA LYS A 184 54.91 35.08 5.71
C LYS A 184 53.45 35.38 5.37
N ASN A 185 53.12 36.65 5.14
CA ASN A 185 51.78 37.11 4.81
C ASN A 185 51.83 37.61 3.37
N VAL A 186 51.32 36.80 2.43
CA VAL A 186 51.48 37.01 0.99
C VAL A 186 50.17 37.44 0.36
N ASN A 187 50.15 38.62 -0.25
CA ASN A 187 49.03 39.11 -1.04
C ASN A 187 49.47 39.14 -2.50
N ILE A 188 49.17 38.06 -3.22
CA ILE A 188 49.66 37.88 -4.60
C ILE A 188 48.97 38.92 -5.50
N PRO A 189 49.73 39.75 -6.25
CA PRO A 189 49.13 40.72 -7.14
C PRO A 189 48.44 40.03 -8.33
N PRO A 190 47.32 40.57 -8.84
CA PRO A 190 46.64 40.01 -10.03
C PRO A 190 47.47 40.14 -11.31
N LYS A 191 48.52 40.97 -11.29
CA LYS A 191 49.48 41.16 -12.39
C LYS A 191 50.91 41.23 -11.86
N ILE A 192 51.85 40.69 -12.62
CA ILE A 192 53.30 40.85 -12.41
C ILE A 192 53.90 41.32 -13.74
N ASN A 193 54.64 42.43 -13.73
CA ASN A 193 55.15 43.11 -14.93
C ASN A 193 54.07 43.32 -16.01
N GLU A 194 52.90 43.84 -15.61
CA GLU A 194 51.69 44.07 -16.42
C GLU A 194 50.94 42.81 -16.96
N VAL A 195 51.54 41.62 -16.88
CA VAL A 195 50.95 40.33 -17.29
C VAL A 195 50.07 39.76 -16.17
N ASP A 196 48.89 39.24 -16.52
CA ASP A 196 47.97 38.63 -15.55
C ASP A 196 48.57 37.36 -14.92
N VAL A 197 48.39 37.18 -13.61
CA VAL A 197 48.74 35.95 -12.91
C VAL A 197 47.65 34.91 -13.17
N LYS A 198 48.00 33.86 -13.92
CA LYS A 198 47.10 32.80 -14.38
C LYS A 198 47.27 31.48 -13.65
N HIS A 199 48.48 31.15 -13.20
CA HIS A 199 48.72 29.88 -12.51
C HIS A 199 49.63 30.08 -11.31
N ILE A 200 49.35 29.37 -10.23
CA ILE A 200 50.35 29.11 -9.19
C ILE A 200 51.02 27.80 -9.57
N GLY A 201 52.31 27.86 -9.92
CA GLY A 201 53.06 26.71 -10.40
C GLY A 201 53.46 25.73 -9.31
N ASP A 202 53.92 24.56 -9.73
CA ASP A 202 54.33 23.48 -8.85
C ASP A 202 55.39 23.94 -7.84
N ASN A 203 55.16 23.60 -6.56
CA ASN A 203 56.02 23.92 -5.42
C ASN A 203 56.26 25.43 -5.17
N ALA A 204 55.53 26.35 -5.84
CA ALA A 204 55.88 27.78 -5.88
C ALA A 204 56.02 28.43 -4.49
N PHE A 205 55.18 28.04 -3.53
CA PHE A 205 55.19 28.51 -2.13
C PHE A 205 55.45 27.37 -1.14
N GLN A 206 56.06 26.26 -1.57
CA GLN A 206 56.35 25.11 -0.72
C GLN A 206 57.42 25.44 0.34
N TYR A 207 57.22 25.01 1.59
CA TYR A 207 58.15 25.22 2.71
C TYR A 207 58.56 26.70 2.90
N LYS A 208 57.58 27.62 2.98
CA LYS A 208 57.80 29.07 3.11
C LYS A 208 57.35 29.65 4.46
N ASP A 209 56.95 28.80 5.40
CA ASP A 209 56.40 29.17 6.70
C ASP A 209 55.24 30.19 6.63
N LEU A 210 54.48 30.23 5.53
CA LEU A 210 53.43 31.22 5.32
C LEU A 210 52.34 31.10 6.39
N GLU A 211 51.92 32.24 6.94
CA GLU A 211 50.84 32.38 7.91
C GLU A 211 49.53 32.78 7.21
N SER A 212 49.60 33.52 6.10
CA SER A 212 48.44 33.78 5.22
C SER A 212 48.81 33.95 3.75
N VAL A 213 47.89 33.58 2.87
CA VAL A 213 47.96 33.90 1.44
C VAL A 213 46.62 34.44 0.93
N THR A 214 46.66 35.49 0.11
CA THR A 214 45.53 35.95 -0.71
C THR A 214 45.85 35.64 -2.18
N ILE A 215 45.03 34.78 -2.79
CA ILE A 215 45.13 34.41 -4.22
C ILE A 215 44.22 35.35 -5.02
N PRO A 216 44.70 36.02 -6.09
CA PRO A 216 43.91 36.97 -6.84
C PRO A 216 42.89 36.30 -7.77
N GLU A 217 41.82 37.03 -8.06
CA GLU A 217 40.90 36.69 -9.15
C GLU A 217 41.63 36.55 -10.49
N GLY A 218 41.22 35.55 -11.27
CA GLY A 218 41.79 35.27 -12.60
C GLY A 218 42.89 34.20 -12.62
N VAL A 219 43.31 33.67 -11.47
CA VAL A 219 44.08 32.42 -11.36
C VAL A 219 43.20 31.24 -11.74
N GLU A 220 43.68 30.39 -12.65
CA GLU A 220 42.97 29.27 -13.26
C GLU A 220 43.39 27.90 -12.70
N THR A 221 44.62 27.80 -12.17
CA THR A 221 45.20 26.55 -11.67
C THR A 221 46.07 26.78 -10.43
N ILE A 222 45.97 25.87 -9.46
CA ILE A 222 46.88 25.77 -8.32
C ILE A 222 47.62 24.43 -8.44
N GLY A 223 48.89 24.49 -8.83
CA GLY A 223 49.72 23.35 -9.21
C GLY A 223 50.18 22.47 -8.05
N LYS A 224 50.92 21.41 -8.39
CA LYS A 224 51.30 20.36 -7.44
C LYS A 224 52.15 20.91 -6.30
N TYR A 225 51.79 20.55 -5.07
CA TYR A 225 52.46 21.03 -3.85
C TYR A 225 52.56 22.57 -3.72
N ALA A 226 51.76 23.37 -4.46
CA ALA A 226 51.92 24.82 -4.56
C ALA A 226 52.10 25.54 -3.22
N PHE A 227 51.30 25.18 -2.20
CA PHE A 227 51.33 25.72 -0.84
C PHE A 227 51.61 24.64 0.23
N ASN A 228 52.15 23.49 -0.16
CA ASN A 228 52.46 22.39 0.76
C ASN A 228 53.42 22.82 1.89
N SER A 229 53.15 22.38 3.12
CA SER A 229 54.01 22.55 4.29
C SER A 229 54.24 24.03 4.65
N ASN A 230 53.14 24.71 4.96
CA ASN A 230 53.10 26.06 5.51
C ASN A 230 52.22 26.09 6.78
N ASN A 231 52.00 27.29 7.34
CA ASN A 231 51.21 27.51 8.55
C ASN A 231 49.87 28.20 8.25
N LEU A 232 49.30 27.99 7.05
CA LEU A 232 48.09 28.70 6.61
C LEU A 232 46.87 28.27 7.46
N GLU A 233 46.19 29.22 8.09
CA GLU A 233 44.99 28.96 8.91
C GLU A 233 43.67 29.03 8.12
N SER A 234 43.63 29.84 7.05
CA SER A 234 42.49 29.95 6.14
C SER A 234 42.93 30.37 4.74
N VAL A 235 42.19 29.91 3.72
CA VAL A 235 42.37 30.28 2.31
C VAL A 235 40.99 30.42 1.65
N THR A 236 40.89 31.31 0.67
CA THR A 236 39.75 31.38 -0.27
C THR A 236 40.27 31.11 -1.67
N ILE A 237 39.65 30.16 -2.36
CA ILE A 237 39.93 29.80 -3.75
C ILE A 237 39.03 30.66 -4.66
N PRO A 238 39.59 31.53 -5.51
CA PRO A 238 38.81 32.51 -6.30
C PRO A 238 38.09 31.91 -7.52
N ASP A 239 37.16 32.67 -8.13
CA ASP A 239 36.22 32.22 -9.17
C ASP A 239 36.85 31.94 -10.56
N GLY A 240 38.18 32.08 -10.66
CA GLY A 240 38.97 31.64 -11.80
C GLY A 240 39.39 30.17 -11.75
N VAL A 241 39.52 29.55 -10.57
CA VAL A 241 40.24 28.28 -10.42
C VAL A 241 39.38 27.11 -10.90
N ARG A 242 39.95 26.27 -11.77
CA ARG A 242 39.27 25.05 -12.29
C ARG A 242 39.77 23.78 -11.60
N THR A 243 41.07 23.71 -11.32
CA THR A 243 41.72 22.53 -10.75
C THR A 243 42.62 22.92 -9.58
N ILE A 244 42.47 22.19 -8.48
CA ILE A 244 43.37 22.23 -7.32
C ILE A 244 44.17 20.92 -7.36
N GLU A 245 45.45 20.98 -7.72
CA GLU A 245 46.22 19.78 -8.03
C GLU A 245 46.74 19.02 -6.79
N GLU A 246 47.44 17.93 -7.05
CA GLU A 246 47.97 17.00 -6.05
C GLU A 246 48.77 17.74 -4.97
N PHE A 247 48.42 17.47 -3.71
CA PHE A 247 49.06 18.04 -2.51
C PHE A 247 49.09 19.58 -2.42
N ALA A 248 48.28 20.31 -3.21
CA ALA A 248 48.33 21.77 -3.31
C ALA A 248 48.38 22.51 -1.95
N PHE A 249 47.60 22.08 -0.96
CA PHE A 249 47.54 22.62 0.40
C PHE A 249 47.84 21.56 1.48
N TYR A 250 48.60 20.51 1.13
CA TYR A 250 48.98 19.45 2.05
C TYR A 250 49.77 19.99 3.26
N PHE A 251 49.55 19.42 4.43
CA PHE A 251 50.28 19.74 5.68
C PHE A 251 50.28 21.25 5.99
N ASN A 252 49.10 21.78 6.26
CA ASN A 252 48.88 23.17 6.68
C ASN A 252 48.06 23.18 7.99
N HIS A 253 47.66 24.36 8.46
CA HIS A 253 46.83 24.52 9.65
C HIS A 253 45.40 24.97 9.32
N LEU A 254 44.90 24.66 8.11
CA LEU A 254 43.64 25.20 7.61
C LEU A 254 42.49 24.76 8.51
N MET A 255 41.79 25.71 9.13
CA MET A 255 40.58 25.48 9.92
C MET A 255 39.29 25.69 9.08
N GLU A 256 39.40 26.54 8.06
CA GLU A 256 38.35 26.89 7.10
C GLU A 256 38.94 26.99 5.68
N ILE A 257 38.17 26.55 4.68
CA ILE A 257 38.50 26.68 3.25
C ILE A 257 37.24 27.11 2.49
N GLY A 258 37.34 28.23 1.75
CA GLY A 258 36.33 28.61 0.78
C GLY A 258 36.70 28.08 -0.60
N ILE A 259 35.95 27.10 -1.12
CA ILE A 259 36.11 26.57 -2.48
C ILE A 259 35.05 27.20 -3.39
N SER A 260 35.47 27.81 -4.50
CA SER A 260 34.56 28.42 -5.49
C SER A 260 33.75 27.37 -6.27
N ASP A 261 32.50 27.72 -6.61
CA ASP A 261 31.58 27.01 -7.54
C ASP A 261 32.13 26.85 -8.97
N SER A 262 33.35 27.29 -9.21
CA SER A 262 34.02 27.21 -10.50
C SER A 262 35.10 26.11 -10.56
N VAL A 263 35.45 25.51 -9.41
CA VAL A 263 36.37 24.37 -9.32
C VAL A 263 35.63 23.09 -9.74
N THR A 264 36.25 22.26 -10.58
CA THR A 264 35.68 20.99 -11.07
C THR A 264 36.39 19.74 -10.52
N GLU A 265 37.63 19.88 -10.04
CA GLU A 265 38.47 18.78 -9.60
C GLU A 265 39.35 19.15 -8.38
N ILE A 266 39.40 18.25 -7.41
CA ILE A 266 40.28 18.31 -6.23
C ILE A 266 41.24 17.13 -6.28
N GLY A 267 42.54 17.40 -6.37
CA GLY A 267 43.59 16.41 -6.59
C GLY A 267 43.95 15.51 -5.39
N TYR A 268 44.86 14.57 -5.65
CA TYR A 268 45.38 13.62 -4.66
C TYR A 268 45.91 14.35 -3.41
N SER A 269 45.36 14.03 -2.23
CA SER A 269 45.76 14.63 -0.94
C SER A 269 45.81 16.17 -0.90
N ALA A 270 45.04 16.86 -1.75
CA ALA A 270 45.12 18.31 -1.94
C ALA A 270 44.95 19.13 -0.64
N PHE A 271 44.10 18.68 0.29
CA PHE A 271 43.83 19.31 1.58
C PHE A 271 44.14 18.40 2.79
N ALA A 272 44.94 17.34 2.59
CA ALA A 272 45.23 16.39 3.65
C ALA A 272 46.19 16.94 4.71
N TYR A 273 46.07 16.45 5.96
CA TYR A 273 46.80 16.90 7.13
C TYR A 273 46.59 18.41 7.39
N ASN A 274 45.35 18.75 7.72
CA ASN A 274 44.90 20.09 8.10
C ASN A 274 43.97 19.99 9.33
N TYR A 275 43.32 21.09 9.72
CA TYR A 275 42.41 21.15 10.88
C TYR A 275 40.97 21.52 10.48
N LEU A 276 40.57 21.23 9.24
CA LEU A 276 39.29 21.66 8.69
C LEU A 276 38.15 21.07 9.51
N THR A 277 37.27 21.92 10.06
CA THR A 277 36.13 21.48 10.89
C THR A 277 34.86 21.23 10.07
N GLY A 278 34.77 21.88 8.91
CA GLY A 278 33.76 21.67 7.87
C GLY A 278 34.32 22.08 6.51
N VAL A 279 33.66 21.60 5.44
CA VAL A 279 33.95 21.98 4.06
C VAL A 279 32.65 22.02 3.27
N ILE A 280 32.47 23.06 2.45
CA ILE A 280 31.43 23.10 1.43
C ILE A 280 32.10 22.62 0.14
N ILE A 281 31.68 21.44 -0.34
CA ILE A 281 32.09 20.92 -1.65
C ILE A 281 31.08 21.48 -2.67
N PRO A 282 31.52 22.31 -3.64
CA PRO A 282 30.60 22.91 -4.60
C PRO A 282 29.96 21.90 -5.56
N ASP A 283 28.74 22.19 -6.01
CA ASP A 283 27.98 21.31 -6.92
C ASP A 283 28.63 21.15 -8.32
N SER A 284 29.67 21.94 -8.63
CA SER A 284 30.51 21.86 -9.84
C SER A 284 31.58 20.76 -9.80
N ILE A 285 31.88 20.20 -8.62
CA ILE A 285 32.92 19.18 -8.46
C ILE A 285 32.45 17.85 -9.08
N THR A 286 33.25 17.36 -10.03
CA THR A 286 33.04 16.06 -10.67
C THR A 286 33.96 14.98 -10.10
N SER A 287 35.13 15.36 -9.57
CA SER A 287 36.14 14.42 -9.05
C SER A 287 36.75 14.89 -7.73
N ILE A 288 36.81 13.98 -6.76
CA ILE A 288 37.48 14.15 -5.47
C ILE A 288 38.60 13.11 -5.38
N GLY A 289 39.86 13.55 -5.31
CA GLY A 289 41.04 12.68 -5.37
C GLY A 289 41.22 11.76 -4.16
N ILE A 290 42.08 10.75 -4.33
CA ILE A 290 42.48 9.82 -3.26
C ILE A 290 42.99 10.63 -2.06
N ALA A 291 42.56 10.27 -0.85
CA ALA A 291 42.95 10.95 0.39
C ALA A 291 42.80 12.50 0.40
N ALA A 292 41.96 13.11 -0.47
CA ALA A 292 41.90 14.56 -0.68
C ALA A 292 41.76 15.39 0.61
N PHE A 293 40.96 14.93 1.57
CA PHE A 293 40.70 15.56 2.87
C PHE A 293 41.17 14.69 4.06
N LYS A 294 42.10 13.76 3.83
CA LYS A 294 42.61 12.84 4.86
C LYS A 294 43.25 13.59 6.05
N HIS A 295 43.07 13.11 7.28
CA HIS A 295 43.57 13.77 8.50
C HIS A 295 43.13 15.23 8.60
N ASN A 296 41.85 15.41 8.92
CA ASN A 296 41.22 16.70 9.23
C ASN A 296 40.26 16.51 10.42
N ASN A 297 39.56 17.59 10.80
CA ASN A 297 38.62 17.61 11.90
C ASN A 297 37.15 17.62 11.43
N LEU A 298 36.88 17.17 10.18
CA LEU A 298 35.56 17.25 9.58
C LEU A 298 34.57 16.40 10.39
N THR A 299 33.40 16.99 10.69
CA THR A 299 32.30 16.31 11.41
C THR A 299 31.12 15.97 10.51
N TYR A 300 30.95 16.73 9.42
CA TYR A 300 29.92 16.54 8.40
C TYR A 300 30.52 16.68 6.99
N VAL A 301 30.06 15.86 6.05
CA VAL A 301 30.42 15.94 4.63
C VAL A 301 29.16 15.80 3.76
N LYS A 302 28.84 16.82 2.96
CA LYS A 302 27.88 16.68 1.85
C LYS A 302 28.66 16.40 0.56
N ILE A 303 28.42 15.26 -0.07
CA ILE A 303 28.90 15.00 -1.44
C ILE A 303 27.81 15.49 -2.41
N PRO A 304 28.11 16.37 -3.38
CA PRO A 304 27.15 16.83 -4.37
C PRO A 304 26.72 15.76 -5.38
N ASP A 305 25.50 15.88 -5.89
CA ASP A 305 24.91 14.95 -6.87
C ASP A 305 25.69 14.87 -8.20
N GLY A 306 26.54 15.86 -8.51
CA GLY A 306 27.37 15.91 -9.72
C GLY A 306 28.71 15.17 -9.64
N VAL A 307 29.06 14.58 -8.49
CA VAL A 307 30.34 13.87 -8.31
C VAL A 307 30.32 12.52 -9.05
N GLU A 308 31.17 12.38 -10.07
CA GLU A 308 31.31 11.16 -10.85
C GLU A 308 32.32 10.17 -10.23
N SER A 309 33.37 10.66 -9.57
CA SER A 309 34.41 9.82 -8.96
C SER A 309 34.93 10.31 -7.62
N ILE A 310 35.11 9.39 -6.68
CA ILE A 310 35.68 9.64 -5.35
C ILE A 310 36.90 8.74 -5.15
N GLY A 311 38.02 9.28 -4.69
CA GLY A 311 39.21 8.50 -4.40
C GLY A 311 39.11 7.72 -3.09
N GLN A 312 39.76 6.57 -3.04
CA GLN A 312 40.01 5.82 -1.82
C GLN A 312 40.59 6.74 -0.73
N ASP A 313 40.23 6.48 0.53
CA ASP A 313 40.69 7.21 1.71
C ASP A 313 40.32 8.71 1.72
N ALA A 314 39.50 9.22 0.78
CA ALA A 314 39.27 10.66 0.55
C ALA A 314 38.98 11.47 1.82
N PHE A 315 38.24 10.89 2.78
CA PHE A 315 37.86 11.50 4.05
C PHE A 315 38.34 10.69 5.27
N ILE A 316 39.34 9.82 5.13
CA ILE A 316 39.87 9.01 6.24
C ILE A 316 40.61 9.87 7.27
N PHE A 317 40.72 9.37 8.50
CA PHE A 317 41.14 10.06 9.72
C PHE A 317 40.46 11.41 9.92
N ASN A 318 39.13 11.42 9.86
CA ASN A 318 38.29 12.54 10.25
C ASN A 318 37.34 12.15 11.40
N SER A 319 36.62 13.13 11.95
CA SER A 319 35.58 12.91 12.97
C SER A 319 34.17 12.84 12.36
N VAL A 320 34.02 12.35 11.12
CA VAL A 320 32.76 12.46 10.37
C VAL A 320 31.69 11.57 11.00
N ILE A 321 30.70 12.19 11.64
CA ILE A 321 29.53 11.51 12.23
C ILE A 321 28.37 11.37 11.25
N LEU A 322 28.37 12.16 10.17
CA LEU A 322 27.31 12.23 9.18
C LEU A 322 27.90 12.55 7.80
N ALA A 323 27.55 11.77 6.78
CA ALA A 323 27.75 12.20 5.39
C ALA A 323 26.50 11.97 4.54
N THR A 324 26.31 12.86 3.57
CA THR A 324 25.30 12.73 2.51
C THR A 324 26.02 12.23 1.26
N ILE A 325 25.73 11.01 0.82
CA ILE A 325 26.31 10.38 -0.37
C ILE A 325 25.20 10.27 -1.43
N PRO A 326 25.37 10.82 -2.65
CA PRO A 326 24.37 10.74 -3.71
C PRO A 326 24.30 9.34 -4.33
N GLU A 327 23.17 9.01 -4.95
CA GLU A 327 23.09 7.88 -5.87
C GLU A 327 23.78 8.23 -7.21
N GLY A 328 24.44 7.26 -7.84
CA GLY A 328 24.99 7.43 -9.19
C GLY A 328 26.47 7.79 -9.28
N ILE A 329 27.24 7.73 -8.17
CA ILE A 329 28.72 7.75 -8.23
C ILE A 329 29.20 6.72 -9.27
N GLY A 330 29.97 7.17 -10.25
CA GLY A 330 30.44 6.35 -11.36
C GLY A 330 31.63 5.46 -10.99
N SER A 331 32.53 5.93 -10.13
CA SER A 331 33.64 5.11 -9.63
C SER A 331 34.20 5.50 -8.25
N ILE A 332 34.81 4.51 -7.57
CA ILE A 332 35.80 4.74 -6.52
C ILE A 332 37.18 4.49 -7.11
N VAL A 333 38.05 5.50 -7.11
CA VAL A 333 39.42 5.38 -7.63
C VAL A 333 40.32 4.80 -6.54
N LEU A 334 40.88 3.60 -6.76
CA LEU A 334 41.78 2.95 -5.81
C LEU A 334 43.25 3.31 -6.10
N LYS A 335 44.15 3.00 -5.16
CA LYS A 335 45.59 3.09 -5.43
C LYS A 335 46.00 2.06 -6.50
N VAL A 336 46.85 2.48 -7.44
CA VAL A 336 47.44 1.65 -8.52
C VAL A 336 46.44 1.20 -9.59
N GLY A 337 45.85 2.15 -10.33
CA GLY A 337 45.15 1.89 -11.61
C GLY A 337 43.80 1.18 -11.53
N ASP A 338 43.49 0.56 -10.40
CA ASP A 338 42.22 -0.12 -10.13
C ASP A 338 41.12 0.87 -9.72
N GLN A 339 39.87 0.50 -9.98
CA GLN A 339 38.69 1.26 -9.59
C GLN A 339 37.50 0.33 -9.34
N ILE A 340 36.58 0.75 -8.46
CA ILE A 340 35.27 0.10 -8.29
C ILE A 340 34.28 0.90 -9.12
N THR A 341 33.69 0.30 -10.16
CA THR A 341 32.74 0.99 -11.06
C THR A 341 31.29 0.81 -10.60
N ASN A 342 30.50 1.89 -10.60
CA ASN A 342 29.13 1.94 -10.06
C ASN A 342 29.03 1.38 -8.62
N PRO A 343 29.85 1.88 -7.67
CA PRO A 343 29.86 1.43 -6.29
C PRO A 343 28.48 1.57 -5.63
N THR A 344 28.17 0.69 -4.66
CA THR A 344 27.06 0.93 -3.74
C THR A 344 27.43 2.02 -2.72
N ILE A 345 26.43 2.61 -2.04
CA ILE A 345 26.69 3.61 -1.00
C ILE A 345 27.51 3.02 0.15
N GLU A 346 27.35 1.72 0.45
CA GLU A 346 28.16 1.00 1.43
C GLU A 346 29.63 0.83 0.99
N GLU A 347 29.89 0.66 -0.32
CA GLU A 347 31.25 0.64 -0.87
C GLU A 347 31.89 2.03 -0.79
N VAL A 348 31.17 3.10 -1.12
CA VAL A 348 31.65 4.48 -0.92
C VAL A 348 31.94 4.75 0.56
N GLY A 349 31.01 4.37 1.45
CA GLY A 349 31.13 4.54 2.91
C GLY A 349 32.26 3.74 3.56
N SER A 350 32.70 2.63 2.95
CA SER A 350 33.78 1.78 3.47
C SER A 350 35.15 2.05 2.85
N HIS A 351 35.21 2.53 1.60
CA HIS A 351 36.48 2.87 0.93
C HIS A 351 36.92 4.33 1.06
N CYS A 352 36.00 5.26 1.36
CA CYS A 352 36.30 6.70 1.38
C CYS A 352 36.37 7.32 2.79
N PHE A 353 35.98 6.59 3.85
CA PHE A 353 35.87 7.06 5.23
C PHE A 353 36.47 6.05 6.23
N ASP A 354 36.59 6.40 7.52
CA ASP A 354 37.19 5.63 8.63
C ASP A 354 36.45 4.33 9.04
N SER A 355 36.06 3.50 8.08
CA SER A 355 35.30 2.26 8.28
C SER A 355 33.95 2.44 8.99
N GLY A 356 33.06 3.24 8.39
CA GLY A 356 31.62 3.05 8.63
C GLY A 356 30.70 4.26 8.67
N ILE A 357 30.62 5.07 7.60
CA ILE A 357 29.40 5.86 7.37
C ILE A 357 28.36 4.95 6.71
N TYR A 358 27.62 4.22 7.55
CA TYR A 358 26.50 3.39 7.11
C TYR A 358 25.23 4.23 7.05
N LEU A 359 24.55 4.27 5.90
CA LEU A 359 23.11 4.54 5.85
C LEU A 359 22.42 3.37 6.57
N ASN A 360 22.23 3.51 7.88
CA ASN A 360 21.69 2.44 8.70
C ASN A 360 20.29 2.06 8.22
N THR A 361 20.05 0.76 8.05
CA THR A 361 18.73 0.25 7.67
C THR A 361 17.89 0.01 8.92
N PHE A 362 16.73 0.64 9.01
CA PHE A 362 15.81 0.51 10.13
C PHE A 362 14.46 -0.03 9.68
N TYR A 363 13.76 -0.65 10.62
CA TYR A 363 12.32 -0.75 10.59
C TYR A 363 11.73 0.34 11.47
N ILE A 364 10.91 1.20 10.90
CA ILE A 364 10.04 2.10 11.66
C ILE A 364 8.82 1.29 12.10
N GLU A 365 8.52 1.27 13.39
CA GLU A 365 7.39 0.54 13.95
C GLU A 365 6.02 1.09 13.49
N ALA A 366 4.99 0.24 13.59
CA ALA A 366 3.63 0.63 13.27
C ALA A 366 3.03 1.61 14.31
N ASN A 367 2.06 2.40 13.85
CA ASN A 367 1.31 3.43 14.57
C ASN A 367 2.09 4.70 14.92
N TYR A 368 3.36 4.82 14.53
CA TYR A 368 4.13 6.06 14.64
C TYR A 368 3.79 7.05 13.51
N ASN A 369 4.00 8.34 13.80
CA ASN A 369 3.74 9.44 12.87
C ASN A 369 5.02 9.82 12.11
N ILE A 370 4.94 9.80 10.77
CA ILE A 370 5.96 10.35 9.89
C ILE A 370 5.67 11.84 9.68
N ARG A 371 6.71 12.68 9.74
CA ARG A 371 6.61 14.14 9.65
C ARG A 371 7.46 14.72 8.53
N ALA A 372 7.13 15.93 8.09
CA ALA A 372 7.86 16.66 7.05
C ALA A 372 9.12 17.38 7.57
N THR A 373 9.19 17.65 8.88
CA THR A 373 10.36 18.15 9.60
C THR A 373 10.33 17.61 11.03
N PRO A 374 11.45 17.63 11.78
CA PRO A 374 11.43 17.43 13.23
C PRO A 374 10.38 18.31 13.91
N ASN A 375 9.52 17.72 14.75
CA ASN A 375 8.34 18.35 15.37
C ASN A 375 7.25 18.92 14.41
N GLY A 376 7.48 18.94 13.10
CA GLY A 376 6.59 19.55 12.11
C GLY A 376 5.29 18.78 11.81
N ALA A 377 4.63 19.15 10.71
CA ALA A 377 3.38 18.53 10.29
C ALA A 377 3.51 17.02 10.07
N VAL A 378 2.50 16.26 10.51
CA VAL A 378 2.41 14.81 10.26
C VAL A 378 2.00 14.58 8.80
N ILE A 379 2.85 13.92 8.03
CA ILE A 379 2.57 13.47 6.66
C ILE A 379 1.59 12.29 6.70
N THR A 380 1.87 11.30 7.55
CA THR A 380 1.06 10.08 7.67
C THR A 380 1.28 9.38 9.01
N ASN A 381 0.32 8.54 9.41
CA ASN A 381 0.49 7.56 10.47
C ASN A 381 0.71 6.18 9.85
N LEU A 382 1.78 5.48 10.23
CA LEU A 382 2.10 4.16 9.68
C LEU A 382 1.10 3.11 10.19
N TRP A 383 0.31 2.49 9.31
CA TRP A 383 -0.55 1.37 9.72
C TRP A 383 0.20 0.05 9.87
N ARG A 384 1.39 -0.07 9.27
CA ARG A 384 2.30 -1.22 9.31
C ARG A 384 3.74 -0.74 9.50
N PRO A 385 4.67 -1.59 9.94
CA PRO A 385 6.07 -1.23 9.95
C PRO A 385 6.61 -0.96 8.54
N LEU A 386 7.63 -0.10 8.45
CA LEU A 386 8.26 0.34 7.20
C LEU A 386 9.77 0.14 7.27
N TYR A 387 10.35 -0.57 6.29
CA TYR A 387 11.79 -0.69 6.14
C TYR A 387 12.34 0.52 5.38
N VAL A 388 13.37 1.16 5.92
CA VAL A 388 13.97 2.39 5.39
C VAL A 388 15.50 2.35 5.55
N THR A 389 16.21 3.08 4.70
CA THR A 389 17.55 3.61 4.99
C THR A 389 17.39 5.03 5.55
N GLY A 390 18.22 5.40 6.52
CA GLY A 390 18.17 6.74 7.10
C GLY A 390 19.25 6.98 8.15
N THR A 391 19.24 8.18 8.71
CA THR A 391 20.27 8.64 9.65
C THR A 391 19.65 9.20 10.91
N ASN A 392 20.28 8.91 12.06
CA ASN A 392 19.93 9.57 13.32
C ASN A 392 20.35 11.04 13.24
N ILE A 393 19.44 11.94 13.60
CA ILE A 393 19.74 13.36 13.83
C ILE A 393 19.37 13.71 15.27
N ALA A 394 20.30 14.37 15.96
CA ALA A 394 20.03 14.94 17.28
C ALA A 394 19.00 16.07 17.16
N GLY A 395 18.11 16.19 18.14
CA GLY A 395 17.10 17.26 18.16
C GLY A 395 16.81 17.74 19.58
N ASP A 396 16.48 19.03 19.72
CA ASP A 396 16.40 19.78 21.00
C ASP A 396 15.60 19.12 22.13
N ASN A 397 14.65 18.24 21.79
CA ASN A 397 13.77 17.55 22.74
C ASN A 397 13.71 16.02 22.56
N ALA A 398 14.21 15.50 21.44
CA ALA A 398 14.22 14.08 21.07
C ALA A 398 15.04 13.91 19.79
N ASP A 399 15.74 12.80 19.67
CA ASP A 399 16.42 12.40 18.44
C ASP A 399 15.39 11.93 17.39
N TRP A 400 15.73 12.09 16.11
CA TRP A 400 14.89 11.69 14.98
C TRP A 400 15.67 10.76 14.05
N LEU A 401 14.94 9.92 13.32
CA LEU A 401 15.43 9.26 12.12
C LEU A 401 14.96 10.09 10.92
N GLU A 402 15.92 10.65 10.19
CA GLU A 402 15.71 11.23 8.85
C GLU A 402 15.82 10.14 7.78
N PHE A 403 14.87 10.10 6.86
CA PHE A 403 14.82 9.11 5.78
C PHE A 403 13.99 9.63 4.59
N ILE A 404 14.03 8.95 3.45
CA ILE A 404 13.19 9.30 2.30
C ILE A 404 11.84 8.58 2.34
N TYR A 405 10.75 9.33 2.31
CA TYR A 405 9.38 8.82 2.19
C TYR A 405 8.70 9.37 0.94
N ASN A 406 8.32 8.48 0.00
CA ASN A 406 7.73 8.85 -1.29
C ASN A 406 8.54 9.93 -2.05
N GLY A 407 9.87 9.82 -2.05
CA GLY A 407 10.78 10.73 -2.76
C GLY A 407 11.02 12.09 -2.08
N ASN A 408 10.59 12.28 -0.84
CA ASN A 408 10.82 13.51 -0.06
C ASN A 408 11.49 13.18 1.28
N PRO A 409 12.31 14.09 1.85
CA PRO A 409 12.78 13.98 3.23
C PRO A 409 11.61 13.85 4.21
N ALA A 410 11.79 12.96 5.18
CA ALA A 410 10.78 12.64 6.18
C ALA A 410 11.43 12.22 7.49
N TYR A 411 10.72 12.44 8.59
CA TYR A 411 11.25 12.30 9.94
C TYR A 411 10.30 11.46 10.80
N VAL A 412 10.86 10.56 11.59
CA VAL A 412 10.17 9.89 12.70
C VAL A 412 11.00 10.03 13.97
N ILE A 413 10.37 10.02 15.13
CA ILE A 413 11.09 10.00 16.40
C ILE A 413 11.94 8.73 16.51
N TRP A 414 13.18 8.85 16.99
CA TRP A 414 14.16 7.76 16.99
C TRP A 414 13.70 6.52 17.77
N GLU A 415 12.91 6.70 18.83
CA GLU A 415 12.32 5.59 19.61
C GLU A 415 11.37 4.68 18.78
N ALA A 416 10.95 5.11 17.59
CA ALA A 416 10.16 4.31 16.65
C ALA A 416 11.00 3.41 15.75
N ALA A 417 12.32 3.59 15.71
CA ALA A 417 13.23 2.89 14.82
C ALA A 417 13.89 1.70 15.53
N THR A 418 13.87 0.54 14.88
CA THR A 418 14.51 -0.69 15.37
C THR A 418 15.28 -1.39 14.26
N ASN A 419 16.38 -2.07 14.63
CA ASN A 419 17.14 -2.96 13.75
C ASN A 419 16.61 -4.40 13.77
N HIS A 420 15.60 -4.71 14.59
CA HIS A 420 14.97 -6.04 14.66
C HIS A 420 13.79 -6.11 13.68
N SER A 421 13.62 -7.24 13.00
CA SER A 421 12.51 -7.45 12.05
C SER A 421 11.17 -7.53 12.80
N PRO A 422 10.24 -6.59 12.62
CA PRO A 422 9.00 -6.54 13.38
C PRO A 422 7.94 -7.48 12.80
N GLU A 423 6.99 -7.92 13.64
CA GLU A 423 5.80 -8.63 13.16
C GLU A 423 4.83 -7.69 12.43
N ILE A 424 4.14 -8.22 11.43
CA ILE A 424 3.09 -7.54 10.68
C ILE A 424 1.91 -8.49 10.41
N THR A 425 0.71 -7.97 10.66
CA THR A 425 -0.57 -8.59 10.27
C THR A 425 -1.25 -7.71 9.23
N GLY A 426 -1.74 -8.31 8.14
CA GLY A 426 -2.51 -7.59 7.14
C GLY A 426 -3.26 -8.50 6.17
N TYR A 427 -4.24 -7.97 5.46
CA TYR A 427 -5.06 -8.72 4.52
C TYR A 427 -4.57 -8.53 3.08
N ALA A 428 -4.50 -9.61 2.32
CA ALA A 428 -4.08 -9.60 0.92
C ALA A 428 -5.02 -8.75 0.05
N THR A 429 -4.53 -7.63 -0.50
CA THR A 429 -5.33 -6.72 -1.37
C THR A 429 -5.71 -7.35 -2.72
N GLY A 430 -4.96 -8.38 -3.15
CA GLY A 430 -5.16 -9.15 -4.37
C GLY A 430 -4.62 -10.57 -4.21
N ILE A 431 -4.39 -11.28 -5.31
CA ILE A 431 -3.63 -12.54 -5.27
C ILE A 431 -2.15 -12.19 -5.05
N LEU A 432 -1.53 -12.75 -4.01
CA LEU A 432 -0.11 -12.56 -3.72
C LEU A 432 0.69 -13.77 -4.21
N ASN A 433 1.86 -13.52 -4.76
CA ASN A 433 2.83 -14.57 -5.07
C ASN A 433 3.68 -14.84 -3.83
N LEU A 434 3.61 -16.06 -3.28
CA LEU A 434 4.51 -16.52 -2.22
C LEU A 434 5.83 -16.93 -2.88
N ARG A 435 6.95 -16.36 -2.44
CA ARG A 435 8.29 -16.66 -2.98
C ARG A 435 9.15 -17.45 -2.01
N ASP A 436 10.08 -18.26 -2.53
CA ASP A 436 11.08 -18.99 -1.73
C ASP A 436 11.99 -18.06 -0.90
N GLN A 437 12.41 -16.94 -1.50
CA GLN A 437 13.23 -15.89 -0.89
C GLN A 437 12.82 -14.51 -1.44
N PRO A 438 13.25 -13.38 -0.84
CA PRO A 438 13.01 -12.05 -1.39
C PRO A 438 13.54 -11.93 -2.82
N GLY A 439 12.63 -11.61 -3.76
CA GLY A 439 12.94 -11.57 -5.21
C GLY A 439 13.04 -12.93 -5.93
N GLY A 440 12.98 -14.06 -5.21
CA GLY A 440 13.17 -15.41 -5.74
C GLY A 440 11.96 -16.01 -6.49
N THR A 441 11.93 -17.32 -6.66
CA THR A 441 10.92 -18.03 -7.46
C THR A 441 9.56 -18.10 -6.75
N ILE A 442 8.47 -18.22 -7.52
CA ILE A 442 7.11 -18.32 -6.96
C ILE A 442 6.81 -19.78 -6.60
N ILE A 443 6.55 -20.04 -5.33
CA ILE A 443 6.30 -21.38 -4.78
C ILE A 443 4.82 -21.66 -4.47
N ASP A 444 4.00 -20.63 -4.30
CA ASP A 444 2.53 -20.72 -4.14
C ASP A 444 1.85 -19.37 -4.41
N THR A 445 0.52 -19.31 -4.34
CA THR A 445 -0.26 -18.07 -4.44
C THR A 445 -1.27 -17.94 -3.30
N ILE A 446 -1.19 -16.83 -2.55
CA ILE A 446 -2.13 -16.52 -1.47
C ILE A 446 -3.36 -15.78 -2.06
N PRO A 447 -4.60 -16.20 -1.78
CA PRO A 447 -5.79 -15.54 -2.33
C PRO A 447 -6.08 -14.18 -1.65
N MET A 448 -6.73 -13.30 -2.41
CA MET A 448 -7.27 -12.02 -1.93
C MET A 448 -8.10 -12.19 -0.65
N GLY A 449 -7.96 -11.25 0.30
CA GLY A 449 -8.64 -11.26 1.59
C GLY A 449 -8.13 -12.31 2.60
N TYR A 450 -7.13 -13.13 2.25
CA TYR A 450 -6.43 -13.94 3.24
C TYR A 450 -5.64 -13.06 4.22
N GLN A 451 -5.66 -13.42 5.50
CA GLN A 451 -4.91 -12.72 6.54
C GLN A 451 -3.48 -13.26 6.59
N VAL A 452 -2.52 -12.45 6.16
CA VAL A 452 -1.09 -12.72 6.25
C VAL A 452 -0.61 -12.24 7.63
N ASN A 453 0.17 -13.09 8.30
CA ASN A 453 0.86 -12.78 9.54
C ASN A 453 2.31 -13.28 9.43
N GLY A 454 3.26 -12.53 9.99
CA GLY A 454 4.65 -12.97 10.10
C GLY A 454 5.65 -11.82 10.20
N LEU A 455 6.93 -12.10 10.00
CA LEU A 455 8.02 -11.14 10.19
C LEU A 455 8.24 -10.30 8.93
N LEU A 456 8.41 -8.99 9.10
CA LEU A 456 8.81 -8.08 8.02
C LEU A 456 10.33 -8.18 7.80
N VAL A 457 10.73 -8.78 6.69
CA VAL A 457 12.12 -8.90 6.22
C VAL A 457 12.30 -7.96 5.02
N LYS A 458 13.03 -6.87 5.23
CA LYS A 458 13.09 -5.71 4.31
C LYS A 458 11.67 -5.25 3.94
N ASN A 459 11.30 -5.28 2.65
CA ASN A 459 9.97 -4.88 2.16
C ASN A 459 8.97 -6.05 2.00
N MET A 460 9.29 -7.24 2.50
CA MET A 460 8.48 -8.46 2.35
C MET A 460 8.15 -9.10 3.71
N VAL A 461 7.01 -9.77 3.80
CA VAL A 461 6.58 -10.52 4.98
C VAL A 461 6.92 -11.99 4.77
N GLU A 462 7.73 -12.55 5.65
CA GLU A 462 7.90 -14.00 5.77
C GLU A 462 6.65 -14.60 6.41
N THR A 463 6.02 -15.56 5.74
CA THR A 463 4.75 -16.15 6.18
C THR A 463 4.62 -17.59 5.72
N THR A 464 3.72 -18.35 6.38
CA THR A 464 3.44 -19.75 6.02
C THR A 464 2.04 -19.88 5.44
N TYR A 465 1.93 -20.43 4.22
CA TYR A 465 0.67 -20.71 3.54
C TYR A 465 0.69 -22.14 2.96
N ASN A 466 -0.40 -22.89 3.17
CA ASN A 466 -0.52 -24.31 2.76
C ASN A 466 0.69 -25.19 3.17
N GLY A 467 1.32 -24.91 4.31
CA GLY A 467 2.50 -25.65 4.81
C GLY A 467 3.83 -25.26 4.17
N LYS A 468 3.86 -24.26 3.27
CA LYS A 468 5.07 -23.68 2.70
C LYS A 468 5.37 -22.34 3.38
N THR A 469 6.60 -22.15 3.86
CA THR A 469 7.10 -20.85 4.31
C THR A 469 7.72 -20.11 3.13
N GLY A 470 7.51 -18.80 3.06
CA GLY A 470 8.05 -17.94 2.00
C GLY A 470 7.65 -16.48 2.18
N TYR A 471 7.96 -15.65 1.18
CA TYR A 471 7.90 -14.20 1.28
C TYR A 471 6.82 -13.59 0.36
N VAL A 472 6.05 -12.61 0.88
CA VAL A 472 5.09 -11.79 0.10
C VAL A 472 5.35 -10.30 0.29
N TYR A 473 5.07 -9.44 -0.70
CA TYR A 473 5.31 -8.00 -0.55
C TYR A 473 4.36 -7.34 0.46
N ALA A 474 4.91 -6.64 1.46
CA ALA A 474 4.14 -5.93 2.48
C ALA A 474 3.32 -4.76 1.91
N SER A 475 3.71 -4.22 0.76
CA SER A 475 2.96 -3.21 -0.01
C SER A 475 1.64 -3.71 -0.59
N LEU A 476 1.45 -5.03 -0.69
CA LEU A 476 0.22 -5.66 -1.20
C LEU A 476 -0.75 -6.07 -0.08
N LEU A 477 -0.46 -5.69 1.17
CA LEU A 477 -1.32 -5.90 2.32
C LEU A 477 -2.09 -4.62 2.69
N GLN A 478 -3.24 -4.77 3.35
CA GLN A 478 -4.01 -3.67 3.95
C GLN A 478 -4.38 -3.99 5.40
N LYS A 479 -4.59 -2.96 6.23
CA LYS A 479 -4.94 -3.10 7.66
C LYS A 479 -6.26 -3.84 7.89
N ASP A 480 -7.31 -3.38 7.20
CA ASP A 480 -8.68 -3.85 7.43
C ASP A 480 -9.04 -5.02 6.49
N PRO A 481 -9.99 -5.90 6.86
CA PRO A 481 -10.47 -6.97 5.98
C PRO A 481 -11.00 -6.45 4.64
N VAL A 482 -10.78 -7.22 3.57
CA VAL A 482 -11.11 -6.82 2.20
C VAL A 482 -12.63 -6.84 1.98
N GLN A 483 -13.26 -5.67 2.14
CA GLN A 483 -14.69 -5.48 1.91
C GLN A 483 -15.00 -5.25 0.42
N VAL A 484 -15.95 -6.00 -0.14
CA VAL A 484 -16.40 -5.89 -1.52
C VAL A 484 -17.92 -5.89 -1.63
N THR A 485 -18.45 -5.25 -2.67
CA THR A 485 -19.87 -5.32 -3.03
C THR A 485 -20.03 -6.06 -4.36
N ARG A 486 -20.85 -7.11 -4.38
CA ARG A 486 -21.00 -8.01 -5.53
C ARG A 486 -22.44 -8.49 -5.70
N TYR A 487 -22.78 -8.89 -6.92
CA TYR A 487 -23.98 -9.69 -7.19
C TYR A 487 -23.67 -11.17 -6.95
N ILE A 488 -24.57 -11.88 -6.27
CA ILE A 488 -24.58 -13.33 -6.19
C ILE A 488 -25.56 -13.85 -7.24
N LYS A 489 -25.12 -14.81 -8.09
CA LYS A 489 -25.93 -15.38 -9.17
C LYS A 489 -27.13 -16.18 -8.62
N ALA A 490 -28.24 -16.22 -9.35
CA ALA A 490 -29.32 -17.17 -9.04
C ALA A 490 -28.82 -18.62 -9.12
N GLY A 491 -29.38 -19.52 -8.32
CA GLY A 491 -28.91 -20.90 -8.17
C GLY A 491 -27.72 -21.06 -7.22
N SER A 492 -27.11 -19.97 -6.72
CA SER A 492 -26.01 -20.05 -5.77
C SER A 492 -26.44 -20.60 -4.41
N ASN A 493 -25.61 -21.46 -3.83
CA ASN A 493 -25.80 -22.00 -2.49
C ASN A 493 -25.17 -21.08 -1.45
N ILE A 494 -25.99 -20.63 -0.50
CA ILE A 494 -25.60 -19.88 0.69
C ILE A 494 -25.38 -20.86 1.83
N ARG A 495 -24.32 -20.68 2.62
CA ARG A 495 -23.90 -21.58 3.71
C ARG A 495 -23.77 -20.80 5.04
N SER A 496 -23.85 -21.51 6.16
CA SER A 496 -23.65 -20.93 7.50
C SER A 496 -22.17 -20.76 7.88
N THR A 497 -21.27 -21.52 7.25
CA THR A 497 -19.81 -21.44 7.39
C THR A 497 -19.13 -21.73 6.04
N PRO A 498 -17.85 -21.37 5.85
CA PRO A 498 -17.05 -21.88 4.72
C PRO A 498 -17.11 -23.41 4.67
N GLY A 499 -17.38 -23.98 3.49
CA GLY A 499 -17.53 -25.43 3.30
C GLY A 499 -18.78 -26.09 3.91
N GLY A 500 -19.36 -25.52 4.97
CA GLY A 500 -20.46 -26.11 5.75
C GLY A 500 -21.82 -26.23 5.05
N ALA A 501 -22.84 -26.67 5.78
CA ALA A 501 -24.16 -26.98 5.23
C ALA A 501 -24.81 -25.82 4.45
N ILE A 502 -25.57 -26.16 3.41
CA ILE A 502 -26.34 -25.21 2.61
C ILE A 502 -27.58 -24.78 3.41
N ILE A 503 -27.72 -23.48 3.66
CA ILE A 503 -28.89 -22.90 4.36
C ILE A 503 -29.95 -22.39 3.39
N GLU A 504 -29.58 -21.96 2.17
CA GLU A 504 -30.51 -21.63 1.10
C GLU A 504 -29.84 -21.75 -0.29
N THR A 505 -30.59 -22.20 -1.31
CA THR A 505 -30.22 -22.04 -2.72
C THR A 505 -31.03 -20.90 -3.34
N LEU A 506 -30.37 -19.78 -3.66
CA LEU A 506 -31.02 -18.56 -4.13
C LEU A 506 -31.88 -18.78 -5.38
N LYS A 507 -33.13 -18.30 -5.36
CA LYS A 507 -34.05 -18.38 -6.52
C LYS A 507 -34.00 -17.15 -7.43
N MET A 508 -33.35 -16.07 -7.01
CA MET A 508 -33.09 -14.85 -7.78
C MET A 508 -31.70 -14.35 -7.43
N PRO A 509 -31.01 -13.58 -8.30
CA PRO A 509 -29.76 -12.95 -7.91
C PRO A 509 -30.01 -11.86 -6.85
N ILE A 510 -29.03 -11.65 -5.97
CA ILE A 510 -29.05 -10.61 -4.93
C ILE A 510 -27.78 -9.76 -5.01
N TYR A 511 -27.82 -8.55 -4.46
CA TYR A 511 -26.68 -7.63 -4.37
C TYR A 511 -26.29 -7.49 -2.89
N VAL A 512 -25.04 -7.76 -2.56
CA VAL A 512 -24.56 -7.79 -1.16
C VAL A 512 -23.22 -7.11 -1.04
N THR A 513 -23.00 -6.47 0.12
CA THR A 513 -21.67 -6.09 0.60
C THR A 513 -21.22 -7.11 1.62
N GLY A 514 -19.96 -7.53 1.55
CA GLY A 514 -19.38 -8.52 2.44
C GLY A 514 -17.86 -8.45 2.48
N ILE A 515 -17.26 -9.25 3.35
CA ILE A 515 -15.82 -9.37 3.53
C ILE A 515 -15.35 -10.63 2.79
N ILE A 516 -14.24 -10.54 2.06
CA ILE A 516 -13.58 -11.72 1.49
C ILE A 516 -12.82 -12.46 2.59
N GLU A 517 -13.11 -13.75 2.77
CA GLU A 517 -12.40 -14.68 3.64
C GLU A 517 -11.95 -15.88 2.77
N GLY A 518 -10.75 -15.78 2.21
CA GLY A 518 -10.20 -16.75 1.27
C GLY A 518 -11.11 -16.94 0.04
N SER A 519 -11.56 -18.17 -0.21
CA SER A 519 -12.44 -18.50 -1.36
C SER A 519 -13.91 -18.10 -1.18
N TYR A 520 -14.28 -17.48 -0.04
CA TYR A 520 -15.66 -17.15 0.32
C TYR A 520 -15.87 -15.65 0.50
N LEU A 521 -17.09 -15.20 0.18
CA LEU A 521 -17.61 -13.90 0.57
C LEU A 521 -18.53 -14.11 1.78
N LYS A 522 -18.18 -13.48 2.91
CA LYS A 522 -18.95 -13.43 4.16
C LYS A 522 -19.81 -12.19 4.19
N PHE A 523 -21.11 -12.34 4.43
CA PHE A 523 -22.08 -11.25 4.39
C PHE A 523 -23.27 -11.55 5.31
N THR A 524 -24.10 -10.54 5.57
CA THR A 524 -25.34 -10.72 6.34
C THR A 524 -26.49 -11.14 5.42
N TYR A 525 -27.12 -12.27 5.71
CA TYR A 525 -28.28 -12.79 5.00
C TYR A 525 -29.40 -13.13 5.99
N ASN A 526 -30.60 -12.57 5.79
CA ASN A 526 -31.75 -12.72 6.70
C ASN A 526 -31.41 -12.49 8.20
N GLY A 527 -30.52 -11.52 8.48
CA GLY A 527 -30.08 -11.16 9.84
C GLY A 527 -29.02 -12.08 10.45
N LYS A 528 -28.49 -13.07 9.70
CA LYS A 528 -27.42 -13.98 10.17
C LYS A 528 -26.17 -13.87 9.29
N THR A 529 -25.01 -14.20 9.85
CA THR A 529 -23.77 -14.38 9.09
C THR A 529 -23.95 -15.52 8.09
N ALA A 530 -23.55 -15.29 6.85
CA ALA A 530 -23.68 -16.23 5.75
C ALA A 530 -22.48 -16.16 4.81
N TYR A 531 -22.22 -17.26 4.11
CA TYR A 531 -21.07 -17.43 3.23
C TYR A 531 -21.51 -17.89 1.85
N VAL A 532 -20.86 -17.39 0.81
CA VAL A 532 -21.01 -17.85 -0.57
C VAL A 532 -19.64 -17.97 -1.24
N HIS A 533 -19.45 -18.95 -2.11
CA HIS A 533 -18.19 -19.12 -2.82
C HIS A 533 -17.96 -17.97 -3.82
N LEU A 534 -16.76 -17.39 -3.84
CA LEU A 534 -16.48 -16.20 -4.68
C LEU A 534 -16.73 -16.45 -6.18
N GLY A 535 -16.48 -17.66 -6.69
CA GLY A 535 -16.70 -18.02 -8.10
C GLY A 535 -18.15 -17.91 -8.60
N VAL A 536 -19.14 -17.90 -7.70
CA VAL A 536 -20.56 -17.65 -8.06
C VAL A 536 -21.00 -16.19 -7.85
N THR A 537 -20.07 -15.31 -7.49
CA THR A 537 -20.27 -13.85 -7.42
C THR A 537 -19.81 -13.16 -8.71
N THR A 538 -20.20 -11.90 -8.91
CA THR A 538 -19.71 -11.04 -10.00
C THR A 538 -19.97 -9.56 -9.70
N THR A 539 -19.17 -8.66 -10.26
CA THR A 539 -19.41 -7.21 -10.24
C THR A 539 -20.42 -6.77 -11.31
N GLN A 540 -20.67 -7.61 -12.32
CA GLN A 540 -21.56 -7.29 -13.43
C GLN A 540 -23.05 -7.42 -13.05
N SER A 541 -23.86 -6.45 -13.47
CA SER A 541 -25.32 -6.45 -13.30
C SER A 541 -25.94 -7.77 -13.77
N GLN A 542 -26.79 -8.37 -12.94
CA GLN A 542 -27.45 -9.64 -13.24
C GLN A 542 -28.87 -9.41 -13.79
N PRO A 543 -29.30 -10.19 -14.81
CA PRO A 543 -30.69 -10.22 -15.23
C PRO A 543 -31.55 -10.83 -14.11
N ILE A 544 -32.72 -10.25 -13.86
CA ILE A 544 -33.65 -10.70 -12.85
C ILE A 544 -35.07 -10.66 -13.39
N THR A 545 -35.83 -11.71 -13.10
CA THR A 545 -37.27 -11.79 -13.39
C THR A 545 -37.98 -12.29 -12.13
N GLY A 546 -39.04 -11.58 -11.73
CA GLY A 546 -39.81 -11.92 -10.55
C GLY A 546 -41.23 -11.36 -10.60
N TYR A 547 -42.04 -11.79 -9.64
CA TYR A 547 -43.43 -11.39 -9.50
C TYR A 547 -43.58 -10.53 -8.24
N VAL A 548 -44.32 -9.44 -8.39
CA VAL A 548 -44.57 -8.46 -7.34
C VAL A 548 -45.37 -9.08 -6.18
N LYS A 549 -44.79 -9.08 -4.96
CA LYS A 549 -45.37 -9.72 -3.74
C LYS A 549 -46.63 -9.04 -3.20
N SER A 550 -46.70 -7.71 -3.32
CA SER A 550 -47.77 -6.82 -2.85
C SER A 550 -47.77 -5.56 -3.71
N LYS A 551 -48.72 -4.63 -3.59
CA LYS A 551 -48.69 -3.40 -4.43
C LYS A 551 -47.37 -2.63 -4.20
N VAL A 552 -46.60 -2.39 -5.27
CA VAL A 552 -45.33 -1.64 -5.21
C VAL A 552 -45.36 -0.38 -6.06
N ASN A 553 -44.62 0.64 -5.64
CA ASN A 553 -44.40 1.85 -6.42
C ASN A 553 -43.22 1.66 -7.38
N VAL A 554 -43.38 2.11 -8.62
CA VAL A 554 -42.30 2.22 -9.62
C VAL A 554 -41.70 3.61 -9.53
N ARG A 555 -40.37 3.72 -9.51
CA ARG A 555 -39.65 5.00 -9.41
C ARG A 555 -38.88 5.33 -10.70
N SER A 556 -38.60 6.61 -10.93
CA SER A 556 -37.82 7.12 -12.07
C SER A 556 -36.33 6.76 -12.00
N ALA A 557 -35.80 6.58 -10.79
CA ALA A 557 -34.43 6.24 -10.48
C ALA A 557 -34.38 5.44 -9.17
N PRO A 558 -33.26 4.80 -8.80
CA PRO A 558 -33.00 4.36 -7.44
C PRO A 558 -33.28 5.51 -6.45
N ASN A 559 -34.14 5.28 -5.45
CA ASN A 559 -34.65 6.29 -4.50
C ASN A 559 -35.40 7.51 -5.12
N GLY A 560 -35.54 7.61 -6.45
CA GLY A 560 -36.18 8.74 -7.13
C GLY A 560 -37.70 8.83 -6.97
N GLY A 561 -38.32 9.83 -7.61
CA GLY A 561 -39.76 10.06 -7.57
C GLY A 561 -40.60 8.88 -8.07
N VAL A 562 -41.80 8.71 -7.51
CA VAL A 562 -42.74 7.66 -7.94
C VAL A 562 -43.40 8.05 -9.27
N ILE A 563 -43.27 7.19 -10.28
CA ILE A 563 -43.82 7.38 -11.64
C ILE A 563 -44.98 6.44 -11.96
N GLY A 564 -45.35 5.56 -11.02
CA GLY A 564 -46.45 4.61 -11.19
C GLY A 564 -46.47 3.54 -10.11
N SER A 565 -47.28 2.51 -10.31
CA SER A 565 -47.33 1.36 -9.39
C SER A 565 -47.65 0.07 -10.14
N LEU A 566 -47.18 -1.05 -9.59
CA LEU A 566 -47.50 -2.40 -10.04
C LEU A 566 -48.38 -3.10 -8.99
N THR A 567 -49.36 -3.85 -9.47
CA THR A 567 -50.22 -4.69 -8.62
C THR A 567 -49.54 -6.02 -8.30
N ILE A 568 -50.00 -6.68 -7.24
CA ILE A 568 -49.59 -8.04 -6.86
C ILE A 568 -49.65 -9.00 -8.06
N GLY A 569 -48.66 -9.89 -8.19
CA GLY A 569 -48.52 -10.82 -9.31
C GLY A 569 -48.10 -10.18 -10.65
N SER A 570 -47.87 -8.86 -10.72
CA SER A 570 -47.25 -8.26 -11.91
C SER A 570 -45.86 -8.85 -12.12
N LYS A 571 -45.56 -9.29 -13.35
CA LYS A 571 -44.22 -9.77 -13.72
C LYS A 571 -43.32 -8.58 -14.01
N VAL A 572 -42.16 -8.53 -13.37
CA VAL A 572 -41.07 -7.60 -13.65
C VAL A 572 -39.90 -8.40 -14.22
N SER A 573 -39.30 -7.91 -15.30
CA SER A 573 -38.14 -8.51 -15.95
C SER A 573 -37.20 -7.38 -16.38
N GLY A 574 -35.92 -7.49 -16.02
CA GLY A 574 -34.95 -6.41 -16.20
C GLY A 574 -33.57 -6.77 -15.63
N THR A 575 -32.79 -5.76 -15.30
CA THR A 575 -31.40 -5.89 -14.83
C THR A 575 -31.23 -5.28 -13.44
N LEU A 576 -30.47 -5.91 -12.55
CA LEU A 576 -30.18 -5.32 -11.23
C LEU A 576 -29.30 -4.06 -11.35
N THR A 577 -29.52 -3.11 -10.45
CA THR A 577 -28.72 -1.89 -10.27
C THR A 577 -28.64 -1.66 -8.76
N GLY A 578 -27.64 -2.27 -8.14
CA GLY A 578 -27.65 -2.55 -6.71
C GLY A 578 -28.88 -3.36 -6.33
N ASN A 579 -29.60 -2.93 -5.29
CA ASN A 579 -30.83 -3.58 -4.80
C ASN A 579 -32.09 -3.31 -5.66
N TRP A 580 -31.98 -2.52 -6.73
CA TRP A 580 -33.10 -2.16 -7.60
C TRP A 580 -33.12 -2.97 -8.89
N VAL A 581 -34.32 -3.30 -9.38
CA VAL A 581 -34.51 -3.83 -10.74
C VAL A 581 -34.80 -2.67 -11.68
N ARG A 582 -33.91 -2.43 -12.64
CA ARG A 582 -34.12 -1.51 -13.77
C ARG A 582 -34.86 -2.24 -14.89
N PHE A 583 -36.01 -1.72 -15.31
CA PHE A 583 -36.85 -2.31 -16.36
C PHE A 583 -37.59 -1.24 -17.16
N THR A 584 -38.24 -1.62 -18.27
CA THR A 584 -39.09 -0.69 -19.04
C THR A 584 -40.50 -0.66 -18.44
N TYR A 585 -40.98 0.52 -18.06
CA TYR A 585 -42.31 0.77 -17.53
C TYR A 585 -42.97 1.91 -18.32
N ALA A 586 -44.10 1.63 -18.97
CA ALA A 586 -44.86 2.59 -19.78
C ALA A 586 -44.00 3.38 -20.79
N GLY A 587 -43.05 2.69 -21.45
CA GLY A 587 -42.14 3.31 -22.44
C GLY A 587 -40.97 4.10 -21.85
N LYS A 588 -40.82 4.15 -20.53
CA LYS A 588 -39.72 4.83 -19.82
C LYS A 588 -38.92 3.85 -18.96
N THR A 589 -37.74 4.23 -18.51
CA THR A 589 -37.01 3.47 -17.49
C THR A 589 -37.74 3.57 -16.14
N GLY A 590 -37.95 2.43 -15.49
CA GLY A 590 -38.55 2.32 -14.16
C GLY A 590 -37.73 1.43 -13.24
N TYR A 591 -37.86 1.69 -11.94
CA TYR A 591 -37.13 0.98 -10.87
C TYR A 591 -38.08 0.47 -9.78
N VAL A 592 -37.86 -0.77 -9.32
CA VAL A 592 -38.51 -1.38 -8.14
C VAL A 592 -37.47 -2.10 -7.27
N TYR A 593 -37.67 -2.15 -5.96
CA TYR A 593 -36.79 -2.94 -5.07
C TYR A 593 -36.93 -4.44 -5.36
N SER A 594 -35.79 -5.12 -5.53
CA SER A 594 -35.74 -6.58 -5.81
C SER A 594 -36.33 -7.43 -4.67
N SER A 595 -36.18 -6.99 -3.41
CA SER A 595 -36.74 -7.65 -2.23
C SER A 595 -38.28 -7.73 -2.23
N LEU A 596 -38.95 -6.83 -2.96
CA LEU A 596 -40.41 -6.81 -3.12
C LEU A 596 -40.91 -7.77 -4.22
N LEU A 597 -39.99 -8.47 -4.90
CA LEU A 597 -40.29 -9.51 -5.87
C LEU A 597 -40.09 -10.91 -5.27
N GLN A 598 -40.72 -11.91 -5.87
CA GLN A 598 -40.48 -13.34 -5.63
C GLN A 598 -40.28 -14.08 -6.97
N ALA A 599 -39.50 -15.16 -6.98
CA ALA A 599 -39.21 -15.92 -8.21
C ALA A 599 -40.45 -16.59 -8.81
N ALA A 600 -41.28 -17.21 -7.97
CA ALA A 600 -42.49 -17.91 -8.39
C ALA A 600 -43.67 -16.93 -8.55
N PRO A 601 -44.63 -17.19 -9.46
CA PRO A 601 -45.89 -16.47 -9.51
C PRO A 601 -46.63 -16.47 -8.17
N VAL A 602 -47.40 -15.41 -7.88
CA VAL A 602 -48.20 -15.32 -6.65
C VAL A 602 -49.43 -16.21 -6.80
N ASN A 603 -49.54 -17.27 -5.98
CA ASN A 603 -50.72 -18.12 -5.97
C ASN A 603 -51.88 -17.48 -5.19
N LEU A 604 -53.11 -17.73 -5.65
CA LEU A 604 -54.35 -17.33 -4.97
C LEU A 604 -55.39 -18.44 -5.09
N THR A 605 -56.02 -18.77 -3.97
CA THR A 605 -57.21 -19.63 -3.91
C THR A 605 -58.41 -18.76 -3.55
N CYS A 606 -59.44 -18.75 -4.39
CA CYS A 606 -60.60 -17.88 -4.24
C CYS A 606 -61.83 -18.41 -5.00
N TYR A 607 -62.97 -17.74 -4.83
CA TYR A 607 -64.15 -17.95 -5.66
C TYR A 607 -64.15 -16.98 -6.84
N VAL A 608 -64.55 -17.44 -8.02
CA VAL A 608 -64.96 -16.59 -9.14
C VAL A 608 -66.48 -16.41 -9.07
N LYS A 609 -66.97 -15.17 -9.16
CA LYS A 609 -68.40 -14.83 -9.06
C LYS A 609 -69.19 -15.40 -10.24
N ALA A 610 -70.48 -15.72 -10.03
CA ALA A 610 -71.41 -15.98 -11.14
C ALA A 610 -71.51 -14.76 -12.07
N GLY A 611 -71.83 -14.99 -13.35
CA GLY A 611 -71.83 -13.98 -14.40
C GLY A 611 -70.43 -13.60 -14.93
N SER A 612 -69.35 -14.11 -14.33
CA SER A 612 -67.99 -13.76 -14.76
C SER A 612 -67.63 -14.37 -16.11
N ASN A 613 -67.06 -13.55 -16.99
CA ASN A 613 -66.51 -13.99 -18.27
C ASN A 613 -65.07 -14.53 -18.07
N LEU A 614 -64.87 -15.81 -18.39
CA LEU A 614 -63.55 -16.43 -18.46
C LEU A 614 -62.97 -16.20 -19.86
N ARG A 615 -61.69 -15.81 -19.94
CA ARG A 615 -61.01 -15.44 -21.18
C ARG A 615 -59.83 -16.34 -21.51
N SER A 616 -59.47 -16.41 -22.79
CA SER A 616 -58.33 -17.17 -23.35
C SER A 616 -56.97 -16.58 -22.97
N ALA A 617 -56.93 -15.26 -22.79
CA ALA A 617 -55.77 -14.48 -22.36
C ALA A 617 -56.26 -13.22 -21.59
N PRO A 618 -55.37 -12.47 -20.90
CA PRO A 618 -55.69 -11.11 -20.43
C PRO A 618 -56.22 -10.26 -21.60
N GLY A 619 -57.44 -9.72 -21.48
CA GLY A 619 -58.12 -8.99 -22.56
C GLY A 619 -58.61 -9.85 -23.75
N GLY A 620 -58.26 -11.13 -23.82
CA GLY A 620 -58.57 -12.03 -24.94
C GLY A 620 -60.04 -12.43 -25.06
N THR A 621 -60.33 -13.29 -26.05
CA THR A 621 -61.68 -13.81 -26.33
C THR A 621 -62.31 -14.50 -25.11
N ILE A 622 -63.62 -14.38 -24.97
CA ILE A 622 -64.39 -15.05 -23.90
C ILE A 622 -64.51 -16.54 -24.26
N ILE A 623 -64.04 -17.43 -23.39
CA ILE A 623 -64.19 -18.88 -23.49
C ILE A 623 -65.61 -19.27 -23.05
N THR A 624 -66.08 -18.69 -21.94
CA THR A 624 -67.41 -18.96 -21.36
C THR A 624 -67.80 -17.88 -20.35
N THR A 625 -69.10 -17.75 -20.10
CA THR A 625 -69.65 -17.00 -18.96
C THR A 625 -70.10 -17.98 -17.88
N LEU A 626 -69.67 -17.78 -16.63
CA LEU A 626 -70.01 -18.68 -15.52
C LEU A 626 -71.47 -18.52 -15.08
N LYS A 627 -72.26 -19.60 -15.13
CA LYS A 627 -73.64 -19.61 -14.61
C LYS A 627 -73.73 -19.67 -13.08
N MET A 628 -72.73 -20.22 -12.42
CA MET A 628 -72.62 -20.38 -10.97
C MET A 628 -71.22 -19.97 -10.51
N PRO A 629 -71.02 -19.57 -9.24
CA PRO A 629 -69.68 -19.33 -8.73
C PRO A 629 -68.88 -20.64 -8.68
N ILE A 630 -67.58 -20.54 -8.92
CA ILE A 630 -66.64 -21.69 -8.86
C ILE A 630 -65.51 -21.38 -7.88
N PHE A 631 -64.98 -22.40 -7.21
CA PHE A 631 -63.81 -22.30 -6.34
C PHE A 631 -62.58 -22.74 -7.11
N VAL A 632 -61.53 -21.91 -7.14
CA VAL A 632 -60.34 -22.13 -7.98
C VAL A 632 -59.07 -21.75 -7.23
N THR A 633 -57.98 -22.44 -7.59
CA THR A 633 -56.61 -22.02 -7.27
C THR A 633 -55.92 -21.64 -8.57
N GLY A 634 -55.23 -20.50 -8.58
CA GLY A 634 -54.55 -19.98 -9.75
C GLY A 634 -53.38 -19.07 -9.40
N THR A 635 -52.78 -18.48 -10.43
CA THR A 635 -51.67 -17.52 -10.31
C THR A 635 -52.15 -16.12 -10.67
N ILE A 636 -51.85 -15.13 -9.84
CA ILE A 636 -52.14 -13.73 -10.13
C ILE A 636 -51.15 -13.25 -11.20
N GLN A 637 -51.68 -12.64 -12.27
CA GLN A 637 -50.93 -12.00 -13.35
C GLN A 637 -51.47 -10.57 -13.51
N GLY A 638 -51.02 -9.68 -12.61
CA GLY A 638 -51.51 -8.31 -12.51
C GLY A 638 -53.01 -8.26 -12.22
N SER A 639 -53.79 -7.67 -13.14
CA SER A 639 -55.25 -7.51 -13.00
C SER A 639 -56.07 -8.78 -13.27
N TYR A 640 -55.43 -9.93 -13.55
CA TYR A 640 -56.10 -11.19 -13.86
C TYR A 640 -55.61 -12.34 -12.98
N LEU A 641 -56.50 -13.28 -12.68
CA LEU A 641 -56.17 -14.60 -12.15
C LEU A 641 -56.12 -15.61 -13.31
N LYS A 642 -54.98 -16.29 -13.47
CA LYS A 642 -54.76 -17.39 -14.41
C LYS A 642 -54.95 -18.73 -13.69
N PHE A 643 -55.86 -19.57 -14.17
CA PHE A 643 -56.13 -20.89 -13.60
C PHE A 643 -56.51 -21.89 -14.70
N ILE A 644 -56.69 -23.17 -14.35
CA ILE A 644 -57.19 -24.20 -15.28
C ILE A 644 -58.70 -24.36 -15.12
N TYR A 645 -59.42 -24.27 -16.22
CA TYR A 645 -60.87 -24.51 -16.31
C TYR A 645 -61.15 -25.52 -17.42
N ASN A 646 -61.79 -26.65 -17.08
CA ASN A 646 -62.09 -27.76 -17.99
C ASN A 646 -60.87 -28.19 -18.84
N GLY A 647 -59.71 -28.34 -18.21
CA GLY A 647 -58.45 -28.75 -18.86
C GLY A 647 -57.76 -27.69 -19.71
N ARG A 648 -58.30 -26.46 -19.81
CA ARG A 648 -57.70 -25.34 -20.57
C ARG A 648 -57.28 -24.22 -19.64
N THR A 649 -56.27 -23.45 -20.04
CA THR A 649 -55.93 -22.20 -19.34
C THR A 649 -57.06 -21.20 -19.50
N ALA A 650 -57.49 -20.59 -18.39
CA ALA A 650 -58.51 -19.55 -18.34
C ALA A 650 -58.03 -18.37 -17.49
N TYR A 651 -58.52 -17.18 -17.86
CA TYR A 651 -58.24 -15.92 -17.20
C TYR A 651 -59.53 -15.26 -16.73
N VAL A 652 -59.54 -14.72 -15.50
CA VAL A 652 -60.63 -13.87 -15.01
C VAL A 652 -60.08 -12.60 -14.38
N ALA A 653 -60.79 -11.48 -14.54
CA ALA A 653 -60.39 -10.22 -13.93
C ALA A 653 -60.48 -10.31 -12.39
N MET A 654 -59.47 -9.81 -11.69
CA MET A 654 -59.35 -9.93 -10.23
C MET A 654 -60.55 -9.36 -9.47
N GLY A 655 -61.17 -8.26 -9.93
CA GLY A 655 -62.38 -7.69 -9.34
C GLY A 655 -63.63 -8.59 -9.39
N LEU A 656 -63.62 -9.62 -10.24
CA LEU A 656 -64.67 -10.64 -10.33
C LEU A 656 -64.42 -11.84 -9.40
N THR A 657 -63.35 -11.82 -8.62
CA THR A 657 -63.05 -12.83 -7.59
C THR A 657 -63.53 -12.39 -6.20
N THR A 658 -63.61 -13.32 -5.26
CA THR A 658 -63.79 -13.05 -3.82
C THR A 658 -63.20 -14.18 -2.98
N THR A 659 -62.69 -13.88 -1.79
CA THR A 659 -62.30 -14.87 -0.78
C THR A 659 -63.44 -15.25 0.16
N THR A 660 -64.51 -14.45 0.22
CA THR A 660 -65.71 -14.75 1.01
C THR A 660 -66.59 -15.79 0.32
N SER A 661 -67.21 -16.68 1.08
CA SER A 661 -68.15 -17.70 0.60
C SER A 661 -69.35 -17.09 -0.14
N PRO A 662 -69.46 -17.22 -1.48
CA PRO A 662 -70.59 -16.66 -2.21
C PRO A 662 -71.86 -17.49 -1.97
N PRO A 663 -73.06 -16.86 -2.04
CA PRO A 663 -74.31 -17.59 -2.14
C PRO A 663 -74.38 -18.35 -3.47
N ILE A 664 -75.04 -19.50 -3.46
CA ILE A 664 -75.31 -20.31 -4.63
C ILE A 664 -76.72 -20.89 -4.54
N THR A 665 -77.40 -20.93 -5.67
CA THR A 665 -78.70 -21.59 -5.81
C THR A 665 -78.74 -22.32 -7.15
N GLY A 666 -79.26 -23.53 -7.14
CA GLY A 666 -79.40 -24.35 -8.34
C GLY A 666 -80.33 -25.53 -8.10
N TYR A 667 -80.52 -26.36 -9.10
CA TYR A 667 -81.36 -27.56 -9.03
C TYR A 667 -80.49 -28.81 -9.16
N THR A 668 -80.75 -29.84 -8.35
CA THR A 668 -80.01 -31.11 -8.41
C THR A 668 -80.15 -31.78 -9.79
N LYS A 669 -79.02 -32.12 -10.42
CA LYS A 669 -78.97 -32.78 -11.75
C LYS A 669 -79.53 -34.20 -11.72
N SER A 670 -79.35 -34.89 -10.61
CA SER A 670 -79.75 -36.27 -10.33
C SER A 670 -80.21 -36.38 -8.87
N ALA A 671 -80.53 -37.58 -8.39
CA ALA A 671 -80.47 -37.83 -6.95
C ALA A 671 -79.04 -37.56 -6.43
N VAL A 672 -78.90 -36.94 -5.27
CA VAL A 672 -77.61 -36.58 -4.66
C VAL A 672 -77.59 -36.88 -3.17
N ASN A 673 -76.45 -37.34 -2.67
CA ASN A 673 -76.24 -37.58 -1.23
C ASN A 673 -75.88 -36.28 -0.51
N VAL A 674 -76.60 -35.98 0.57
CA VAL A 674 -76.30 -34.88 1.50
C VAL A 674 -75.33 -35.41 2.57
N ARG A 675 -74.25 -34.67 2.84
CA ARG A 675 -73.21 -35.04 3.81
C ARG A 675 -73.19 -34.12 5.04
N SER A 676 -72.68 -34.62 6.16
CA SER A 676 -72.52 -33.87 7.42
C SER A 676 -71.46 -32.77 7.37
N SER A 677 -70.44 -32.95 6.52
CA SER A 677 -69.35 -32.02 6.25
C SER A 677 -68.87 -32.19 4.80
N PRO A 678 -68.01 -31.31 4.27
CA PRO A 678 -67.22 -31.59 3.07
C PRO A 678 -66.52 -32.95 3.20
N ASN A 679 -66.77 -33.86 2.25
CA ASN A 679 -66.33 -35.27 2.28
C ASN A 679 -66.84 -36.15 3.45
N GLY A 680 -67.63 -35.64 4.39
CA GLY A 680 -68.13 -36.38 5.55
C GLY A 680 -69.19 -37.44 5.26
N SER A 681 -69.66 -38.13 6.30
CA SER A 681 -70.70 -39.17 6.21
C SER A 681 -71.99 -38.68 5.54
N VAL A 682 -72.65 -39.56 4.81
CA VAL A 682 -73.97 -39.29 4.21
C VAL A 682 -75.02 -39.24 5.32
N ILE A 683 -75.82 -38.18 5.35
CA ILE A 683 -76.88 -37.92 6.35
C ILE A 683 -78.30 -37.87 5.72
N GLY A 684 -78.40 -38.13 4.42
CA GLY A 684 -79.64 -38.11 3.67
C GLY A 684 -79.41 -37.97 2.17
N SER A 685 -80.49 -37.78 1.41
CA SER A 685 -80.41 -37.54 -0.03
C SER A 685 -81.46 -36.51 -0.47
N LEU A 686 -81.22 -35.90 -1.62
CA LEU A 686 -82.19 -35.06 -2.32
C LEU A 686 -82.51 -35.71 -3.68
N PRO A 687 -83.78 -35.76 -4.10
CA PRO A 687 -84.14 -36.22 -5.44
C PRO A 687 -83.64 -35.25 -6.52
N ALA A 688 -83.68 -35.68 -7.78
CA ALA A 688 -83.41 -34.81 -8.93
C ALA A 688 -84.40 -33.63 -8.99
N ASN A 689 -83.99 -32.52 -9.61
CA ASN A 689 -84.77 -31.28 -9.73
C ASN A 689 -85.20 -30.65 -8.40
N ARG A 690 -84.53 -30.97 -7.29
CA ARG A 690 -84.74 -30.29 -6.01
C ARG A 690 -83.93 -28.99 -5.99
N LYS A 691 -84.60 -27.87 -5.74
CA LYS A 691 -83.94 -26.58 -5.51
C LYS A 691 -83.10 -26.65 -4.23
N VAL A 692 -81.85 -26.23 -4.31
CA VAL A 692 -80.95 -26.04 -3.16
C VAL A 692 -80.43 -24.62 -3.19
N SER A 693 -80.50 -23.94 -2.04
CA SER A 693 -80.00 -22.58 -1.82
C SER A 693 -79.12 -22.58 -0.57
N GLY A 694 -77.91 -22.02 -0.68
CA GLY A 694 -76.91 -22.06 0.39
C GLY A 694 -75.68 -21.21 0.07
N THR A 695 -74.57 -21.47 0.74
CA THR A 695 -73.28 -20.79 0.52
C THR A 695 -72.18 -21.79 0.15
N LEU A 696 -71.20 -21.37 -0.66
CA LEU A 696 -70.07 -22.25 -0.99
C LEU A 696 -69.04 -22.34 0.15
N VAL A 697 -68.54 -23.55 0.38
CA VAL A 697 -67.40 -23.88 1.24
C VAL A 697 -66.47 -24.77 0.40
N GLY A 698 -65.50 -24.16 -0.25
CA GLY A 698 -64.75 -24.78 -1.34
C GLY A 698 -65.71 -25.19 -2.48
N ASN A 699 -65.64 -26.45 -2.89
CA ASN A 699 -66.53 -27.02 -3.91
C ASN A 699 -67.86 -27.57 -3.34
N TRP A 700 -68.19 -27.30 -2.07
CA TRP A 700 -69.41 -27.80 -1.42
C TRP A 700 -70.42 -26.67 -1.16
N VAL A 701 -71.70 -26.94 -1.40
CA VAL A 701 -72.81 -26.06 -1.01
C VAL A 701 -73.22 -26.41 0.41
N LYS A 702 -73.02 -25.49 1.36
CA LYS A 702 -73.51 -25.54 2.74
C LYS A 702 -74.94 -25.00 2.77
N PHE A 703 -75.89 -25.78 3.27
CA PHE A 703 -77.30 -25.40 3.38
C PHE A 703 -77.98 -26.08 4.58
N THR A 704 -79.20 -25.67 4.91
CA THR A 704 -79.99 -26.32 5.96
C THR A 704 -80.74 -27.53 5.39
N TYR A 705 -80.48 -28.71 5.94
CA TYR A 705 -81.14 -29.97 5.59
C TYR A 705 -81.75 -30.59 6.86
N SER A 706 -83.07 -30.74 6.89
CA SER A 706 -83.82 -31.33 8.02
C SER A 706 -83.43 -30.77 9.40
N GLY A 707 -83.32 -29.44 9.50
CA GLY A 707 -82.94 -28.72 10.72
C GLY A 707 -81.44 -28.75 11.07
N LYS A 708 -80.60 -29.46 10.31
CA LYS A 708 -79.14 -29.56 10.51
C LYS A 708 -78.39 -28.89 9.35
N THR A 709 -77.08 -28.69 9.52
CA THR A 709 -76.22 -28.31 8.38
C THR A 709 -76.00 -29.52 7.49
N GLY A 710 -76.22 -29.36 6.19
CA GLY A 710 -75.92 -30.35 5.15
C GLY A 710 -75.02 -29.77 4.06
N TYR A 711 -74.28 -30.66 3.40
CA TYR A 711 -73.36 -30.34 2.30
C TYR A 711 -73.66 -31.20 1.07
N ILE A 712 -73.72 -30.59 -0.11
CA ILE A 712 -73.71 -31.29 -1.41
C ILE A 712 -72.61 -30.70 -2.31
N TYR A 713 -72.11 -31.49 -3.26
CA TYR A 713 -71.06 -31.02 -4.16
C TYR A 713 -71.63 -30.10 -5.25
N SER A 714 -71.03 -28.92 -5.46
CA SER A 714 -71.62 -27.86 -6.29
C SER A 714 -71.78 -28.24 -7.77
N LEU A 715 -70.87 -29.07 -8.30
CA LEU A 715 -70.96 -29.60 -9.66
C LEU A 715 -72.20 -30.49 -9.91
N LEU A 716 -72.90 -30.94 -8.86
CA LEU A 716 -74.15 -31.69 -8.95
C LEU A 716 -75.40 -30.80 -9.11
N LEU A 717 -75.23 -29.48 -9.07
CA LEU A 717 -76.29 -28.51 -9.40
C LEU A 717 -76.22 -28.09 -10.88
N ARG A 718 -77.37 -27.72 -11.43
CA ARG A 718 -77.56 -27.06 -12.74
C ARG A 718 -78.34 -25.76 -12.59
#